data_AF-A0A1H0AVU4-F1
#
_entry.id   AF-A0A1H0AVU4-F1
#
_cell.length_a   1.000
_cell.length_b   1.000
_cell.length_c   1.000
_cell.angle_alpha   90.00
_cell.angle_beta   90.00
_cell.angle_gamma   90.00
#
_symmetry.space_group_name_H-M   'P 1'
#
loop_
_entity.id
_entity.type
_entity.pdbx_description
1 polymer ?
#
loop_
_entity_poly.entity_id
_entity_poly.type
_entity_poly.pdbx_seq_one_letter_code
_entity_poly.pdbx_strand_id
1 'polypeptide(L)'
;MRLRYALCILLPYTMAHADPRYTQNDFGGVGLLQTPTARMAPAGEVSINANRTDPYSRYSFSLQPFDWLETAFRYTSISNRRYGPEELSGDQSYKDKAFDAKLRLLKESHYLPEVAVGAHDVGGTGLFSSEYFVGNKRFGDFDLSLGIAWGYLGNRGDLDNPLGWIDDKFDERPESTGTGDFNGNTYFRGSPALFGGVLWQTPWDRLSVKLEYDGNDYKHEPQDNNQEQDSPVNLGFVFKAADSVDLHAAWERGNTAMFGITLHTNFVNRAAPAKTYDPPAEKLPAKAPDLHPEQVDWADVSRRLQNNAGYKVDRIAQRDSEIVVYGEQTRYLYPPKAVGRTARILDNSVDDDIQWFTVVDKRYDMPVQETSVRRETFREVVQNERPLADLRRSTEQNWPLPRREKVLFEQQPDPFSYGLGLGYKQNIGGPDGYLLYQFTADLGAEYRFTPDTWWSGMLSANLVNNFDKFKYDAPSGLPRVRTDLRQYMTTSDVTMPTFQLNKARRLDEDLYGMVYGGYLESMFAGVGGELLYRPMGERWAIGTDWNFVRQRNFDQGFGLRDYDVITGNVTGYLKTDFQDILAAVSVGRYLARDWGTTIDLSREFSNGVRFGGWVTVTTASKDEFGEGSFDKGIYVSIPFDELMSSSTMRRANLAWAPLTRDGGARLGRSYSLYTLTEGRNLDMFDGSFGKIVE
;
A
#
# COMPACT_ATOMS: atom_id res chain seq x y z
N MET A 1 30.80 66.65 10.91
CA MET A 1 30.27 67.52 9.84
C MET A 1 29.91 66.62 8.66
N ARG A 2 28.73 66.84 8.08
CA ARG A 2 28.00 66.00 7.11
C ARG A 2 28.79 65.64 5.82
N LEU A 3 28.59 64.43 5.30
CA LEU A 3 28.25 64.07 3.89
C LEU A 3 28.18 62.53 3.80
N ARG A 4 26.99 61.88 3.84
CA ARG A 4 26.15 61.48 2.70
C ARG A 4 26.93 60.91 1.50
N TYR A 5 27.16 59.60 1.51
CA TYR A 5 27.28 58.81 0.29
C TYR A 5 26.18 57.75 0.28
N ALA A 6 25.25 57.93 -0.64
CA ALA A 6 24.31 56.91 -1.07
C ALA A 6 25.10 55.85 -1.84
N LEU A 7 25.12 54.62 -1.33
CA LEU A 7 25.39 53.46 -2.15
C LEU A 7 24.08 52.70 -2.29
N CYS A 8 23.31 53.07 -3.32
CA CYS A 8 22.24 52.24 -3.83
C CYS A 8 22.87 50.95 -4.36
N ILE A 9 22.92 49.91 -3.52
CA ILE A 9 23.09 48.55 -3.99
C ILE A 9 21.74 48.14 -4.58
N LEU A 10 21.58 48.45 -5.87
CA LEU A 10 20.70 47.74 -6.77
C LEU A 10 21.24 46.30 -6.88
N LEU A 11 20.89 45.45 -5.91
CA LEU A 11 20.91 44.01 -6.14
C LEU A 11 19.79 43.73 -7.16
N PRO A 12 20.10 43.15 -8.33
CA PRO A 12 19.07 42.76 -9.27
C PRO A 12 18.13 41.79 -8.55
N TYR A 13 16.85 42.19 -8.47
CA TYR A 13 15.71 41.35 -8.12
C TYR A 13 15.52 40.28 -9.21
N THR A 14 16.44 39.33 -9.24
CA THR A 14 16.20 38.00 -9.80
C THR A 14 16.44 37.02 -8.65
N MET A 15 15.69 37.19 -7.57
CA MET A 15 15.42 36.09 -6.67
C MET A 15 14.54 35.16 -7.48
N ALA A 16 15.06 34.00 -7.88
CA ALA A 16 14.21 32.94 -8.37
C ALA A 16 13.17 32.69 -7.27
N HIS A 17 11.91 33.01 -7.54
CA HIS A 17 10.82 32.74 -6.60
C HIS A 17 10.75 31.23 -6.41
N ALA A 18 11.02 30.79 -5.19
CA ALA A 18 10.86 29.40 -4.82
C ALA A 18 9.43 29.23 -4.34
N ASP A 19 8.63 28.48 -5.08
CA ASP A 19 7.26 28.17 -4.69
C ASP A 19 7.22 27.55 -3.29
N PRO A 20 6.29 27.96 -2.41
CA PRO A 20 6.09 27.31 -1.13
C PRO A 20 5.88 25.81 -1.28
N ARG A 21 6.81 25.06 -0.70
CA ARG A 21 6.72 23.61 -0.60
C ARG A 21 5.65 23.23 0.41
N TYR A 22 4.97 22.12 0.18
CA TYR A 22 4.19 21.49 1.23
C TYR A 22 5.14 20.99 2.31
N THR A 23 4.73 21.11 3.56
CA THR A 23 5.49 20.65 4.72
C THR A 23 4.53 19.95 5.67
N GLN A 24 5.02 18.97 6.42
CA GLN A 24 4.18 18.25 7.37
C GLN A 24 4.02 19.03 8.67
N ASN A 25 2.85 18.87 9.28
CA ASN A 25 2.51 19.34 10.61
C ASN A 25 2.84 18.27 11.67
N ASP A 26 2.65 18.58 12.94
CA ASP A 26 2.95 17.71 14.08
C ASP A 26 2.11 16.44 14.10
N PHE A 27 0.93 16.50 13.48
CA PHE A 27 -0.01 15.40 13.35
C PHE A 27 0.34 14.47 12.18
N GLY A 28 1.21 14.90 11.27
CA GLY A 28 1.73 14.16 10.11
C GLY A 28 1.14 14.57 8.76
N GLY A 29 0.03 15.32 8.74
CA GLY A 29 -0.60 15.79 7.51
C GLY A 29 -0.02 17.12 7.02
N VAL A 30 -0.28 17.49 5.77
CA VAL A 30 0.28 18.73 5.20
C VAL A 30 -0.33 19.94 5.93
N GLY A 31 0.52 20.74 6.55
CA GLY A 31 0.10 21.84 7.39
C GLY A 31 1.23 22.71 7.94
N LEU A 32 0.88 23.52 8.94
CA LEU A 32 1.81 24.37 9.66
C LEU A 32 2.47 23.58 10.79
N LEU A 33 2.17 23.86 12.06
CA LEU A 33 2.72 23.17 13.23
C LEU A 33 1.64 22.27 13.82
N GLN A 34 0.74 22.79 14.66
CA GLN A 34 -0.39 22.02 15.18
C GLN A 34 -1.54 21.95 14.18
N THR A 35 -1.60 22.87 13.20
CA THR A 35 -2.76 23.05 12.34
C THR A 35 -2.59 22.47 10.93
N PRO A 36 -3.66 21.91 10.33
CA PRO A 36 -3.66 21.46 8.95
C PRO A 36 -3.79 22.64 7.97
N THR A 37 -3.44 22.42 6.71
CA THR A 37 -3.73 23.35 5.60
C THR A 37 -4.56 22.66 4.53
N ALA A 38 -5.15 23.43 3.61
CA ALA A 38 -5.89 22.89 2.47
C ALA A 38 -4.97 22.27 1.40
N ARG A 39 -3.65 22.46 1.52
CA ARG A 39 -2.66 21.93 0.58
C ARG A 39 -2.59 20.40 0.64
N MET A 40 -2.36 19.83 -0.54
CA MET A 40 -2.18 18.39 -0.75
C MET A 40 -0.79 18.14 -1.33
N ALA A 41 -0.15 17.06 -0.90
CA ALA A 41 0.99 16.54 -1.63
C ALA A 41 0.54 15.97 -2.99
N PRO A 42 1.45 15.72 -3.95
CA PRO A 42 1.12 15.01 -5.18
C PRO A 42 0.74 13.56 -4.91
N ALA A 43 -0.16 12.99 -5.71
CA ALA A 43 -0.49 11.57 -5.63
C ALA A 43 0.78 10.69 -5.67
N GLY A 44 0.81 9.66 -4.83
CA GLY A 44 1.99 8.80 -4.67
C GLY A 44 2.98 9.25 -3.59
N GLU A 45 2.78 10.41 -2.97
CA GLU A 45 3.61 10.84 -1.84
C GLU A 45 3.38 9.94 -0.62
N VAL A 46 4.50 9.57 0.02
CA VAL A 46 4.54 8.88 1.29
C VAL A 46 5.51 9.61 2.19
N SER A 47 5.11 9.88 3.44
CA SER A 47 5.99 10.49 4.43
C SER A 47 5.92 9.82 5.78
N ILE A 48 7.08 9.67 6.42
CA ILE A 48 7.23 9.29 7.83
C ILE A 48 7.65 10.55 8.59
N ASN A 49 6.91 10.94 9.61
CA ASN A 49 7.24 12.07 10.46
C ASN A 49 7.45 11.59 11.91
N ALA A 50 8.44 12.17 12.58
CA ALA A 50 8.68 11.97 14.01
C ALA A 50 8.98 13.32 14.64
N ASN A 51 8.22 13.72 15.65
CA ASN A 51 8.38 14.99 16.34
C ASN A 51 8.16 14.87 17.85
N ARG A 52 8.63 15.90 18.56
CA ARG A 52 8.56 16.02 20.02
C ARG A 52 8.22 17.47 20.40
N THR A 53 7.10 17.63 21.08
CA THR A 53 6.64 18.88 21.73
C THR A 53 6.10 18.49 23.10
N ASP A 54 6.72 18.91 24.20
CA ASP A 54 6.35 18.43 25.55
C ASP A 54 4.84 18.55 25.87
N PRO A 55 4.14 17.51 26.37
CA PRO A 55 4.54 16.13 26.70
C PRO A 55 4.32 15.10 25.56
N TYR A 56 4.06 15.57 24.35
CA TYR A 56 3.74 14.76 23.19
C TYR A 56 4.98 14.35 22.39
N SER A 57 5.08 13.07 22.06
CA SER A 57 5.92 12.58 20.96
C SER A 57 5.00 11.96 19.92
N ARG A 58 5.08 12.41 18.67
CA ARG A 58 4.21 11.96 17.60
C ARG A 58 5.03 11.29 16.51
N TYR A 59 4.55 10.15 16.05
CA TYR A 59 5.12 9.40 14.94
C TYR A 59 4.01 9.13 13.95
N SER A 60 4.16 9.58 12.72
CA SER A 60 3.12 9.47 11.72
C SER A 60 3.62 8.92 10.40
N PHE A 61 2.72 8.23 9.70
CA PHE A 61 2.89 7.71 8.37
C PHE A 61 1.75 8.21 7.50
N SER A 62 2.08 9.07 6.54
CA SER A 62 1.10 9.77 5.70
C SER A 62 1.20 9.27 4.28
N LEU A 63 0.04 9.13 3.65
CA LEU A 63 -0.17 8.61 2.31
C LEU A 63 -1.04 9.58 1.52
N GLN A 64 -0.62 9.86 0.29
CA GLN A 64 -1.38 10.65 -0.67
C GLN A 64 -1.87 9.76 -1.83
N PRO A 65 -2.93 8.93 -1.64
CA PRO A 65 -3.43 8.06 -2.70
C PRO A 65 -3.99 8.82 -3.91
N PHE A 66 -4.49 10.04 -3.72
CA PHE A 66 -4.99 10.93 -4.78
C PHE A 66 -4.57 12.37 -4.53
N ASP A 67 -4.53 13.21 -5.57
CA ASP A 67 -4.24 14.65 -5.45
C ASP A 67 -5.29 15.43 -4.61
N TRP A 68 -6.38 14.78 -4.22
CA TRP A 68 -7.47 15.35 -3.43
C TRP A 68 -7.71 14.62 -2.10
N LEU A 69 -7.01 13.52 -1.82
CA LEU A 69 -7.16 12.75 -0.58
C LEU A 69 -5.80 12.49 0.06
N GLU A 70 -5.62 13.04 1.25
CA GLU A 70 -4.52 12.76 2.16
C GLU A 70 -5.04 11.90 3.31
N THR A 71 -4.26 10.91 3.71
CA THR A 71 -4.54 10.07 4.87
C THR A 71 -3.29 9.91 5.71
N ALA A 72 -3.42 9.82 7.03
CA ALA A 72 -2.27 9.63 7.91
C ALA A 72 -2.62 8.73 9.09
N PHE A 73 -1.63 7.95 9.51
CA PHE A 73 -1.67 7.16 10.75
C PHE A 73 -0.74 7.82 11.71
N ARG A 74 -1.17 7.99 12.95
CA ARG A 74 -0.33 8.56 13.99
C ARG A 74 -0.35 7.69 15.23
N TYR A 75 0.82 7.57 15.82
CA TYR A 75 1.01 7.15 17.20
C TYR A 75 1.43 8.36 18.03
N THR A 76 0.75 8.60 19.14
CA THR A 76 1.10 9.67 20.09
C THR A 76 1.47 9.07 21.43
N SER A 77 2.62 9.46 21.95
CA SER A 77 3.08 9.14 23.30
C SER A 77 2.94 10.37 24.18
N ILE A 78 2.28 10.22 25.32
CA ILE A 78 2.05 11.30 26.29
C ILE A 78 2.94 11.04 27.52
N SER A 79 4.11 11.68 27.56
CA SER A 79 5.17 11.34 28.52
C SER A 79 4.81 11.61 29.99
N ASN A 80 3.86 12.50 30.25
CA ASN A 80 3.44 12.89 31.60
C ASN A 80 2.16 12.16 32.08
N ARG A 81 1.73 11.11 31.38
CA ARG A 81 0.59 10.26 31.74
C ARG A 81 1.03 8.80 31.70
N ARG A 82 0.67 8.00 32.71
CA ARG A 82 0.93 6.55 32.70
C ARG A 82 -0.10 5.84 31.81
N TYR A 83 0.30 4.77 31.15
CA TYR A 83 -0.59 3.95 30.31
C TYR A 83 -1.72 3.34 31.14
N GLY A 84 -1.39 2.82 32.32
CA GLY A 84 -2.34 2.26 33.27
C GLY A 84 -1.69 2.04 34.65
N PRO A 85 -2.31 1.20 35.49
CA PRO A 85 -1.72 0.76 36.76
C PRO A 85 -0.33 0.14 36.56
N GLU A 86 0.54 0.27 37.55
CA GLU A 86 1.92 -0.19 37.48
C GLU A 86 2.01 -1.71 37.25
N GLU A 87 1.04 -2.47 37.78
CA GLU A 87 0.94 -3.91 37.59
C GLU A 87 0.67 -4.31 36.13
N LEU A 88 0.00 -3.43 35.37
CA LEU A 88 -0.35 -3.65 33.97
C LEU A 88 0.77 -3.18 33.03
N SER A 89 1.26 -1.95 33.22
CA SER A 89 2.10 -1.27 32.21
C SER A 89 3.43 -0.73 32.76
N GLY A 90 3.76 -0.98 34.02
CA GLY A 90 4.97 -0.44 34.65
C GLY A 90 5.02 1.09 34.62
N ASP A 91 6.15 1.64 34.17
CA ASP A 91 6.38 3.08 33.99
C ASP A 91 6.04 3.58 32.58
N GLN A 92 5.39 2.77 31.76
CA GLN A 92 5.09 3.13 30.38
C GLN A 92 4.15 4.34 30.30
N SER A 93 4.54 5.30 29.46
CA SER A 93 3.69 6.46 29.15
C SER A 93 2.46 6.06 28.34
N TYR A 94 1.38 6.83 28.47
CA TYR A 94 0.15 6.60 27.72
C TYR A 94 0.38 6.68 26.20
N LYS A 95 -0.36 5.86 25.44
CA LYS A 95 -0.25 5.76 23.99
C LYS A 95 -1.62 5.90 23.34
N ASP A 96 -1.68 6.75 22.34
CA ASP A 96 -2.82 6.93 21.47
C ASP A 96 -2.49 6.49 20.04
N LYS A 97 -3.52 6.02 19.33
CA LYS A 97 -3.48 5.69 17.90
C LYS A 97 -4.59 6.45 17.22
N ALA A 98 -4.26 7.14 16.14
CA ALA A 98 -5.21 7.94 15.37
C ALA A 98 -5.10 7.65 13.87
N PHE A 99 -6.23 7.77 13.19
CA PHE A 99 -6.32 7.80 11.74
C PHE A 99 -6.93 9.12 11.29
N ASP A 100 -6.22 9.81 10.41
CA ASP A 100 -6.56 11.13 9.93
C ASP A 100 -6.86 11.09 8.43
N ALA A 101 -7.83 11.89 7.99
CA ALA A 101 -8.19 12.01 6.59
C ALA A 101 -8.48 13.47 6.22
N LYS A 102 -8.02 13.91 5.04
CA LYS A 102 -8.25 15.24 4.51
C LYS A 102 -8.63 15.16 3.04
N LEU A 103 -9.74 15.81 2.69
CA LEU A 103 -10.34 15.85 1.36
C LEU A 103 -10.28 17.27 0.82
N ARG A 104 -9.66 17.45 -0.36
CA ARG A 104 -9.70 18.73 -1.07
C ARG A 104 -11.02 18.84 -1.83
N LEU A 105 -11.77 19.88 -1.52
CA LEU A 105 -13.06 20.20 -2.13
C LEU A 105 -12.89 21.09 -3.36
N LEU A 106 -12.00 22.08 -3.27
CA LEU A 106 -11.75 23.04 -4.35
C LEU A 106 -10.25 23.23 -4.52
N LYS A 107 -9.77 23.20 -5.76
CA LYS A 107 -8.39 23.57 -6.10
C LYS A 107 -8.29 25.08 -6.25
N GLU A 108 -7.19 25.66 -5.77
CA GLU A 108 -6.94 27.09 -5.93
C GLU A 108 -7.00 27.51 -7.39
N SER A 109 -7.64 28.65 -7.64
CA SER A 109 -7.61 29.34 -8.92
C SER A 109 -7.11 30.77 -8.73
N HIS A 110 -7.13 31.58 -9.78
CA HIS A 110 -6.79 32.99 -9.66
C HIS A 110 -7.68 33.71 -8.63
N TYR A 111 -8.98 33.40 -8.59
CA TYR A 111 -9.96 34.08 -7.72
C TYR A 111 -10.32 33.30 -6.46
N LEU A 112 -10.39 31.97 -6.53
CA LEU A 112 -10.84 31.14 -5.41
C LEU A 112 -9.65 30.54 -4.65
N PRO A 113 -9.73 30.42 -3.31
CA PRO A 113 -8.76 29.67 -2.54
C PRO A 113 -8.89 28.16 -2.79
N GLU A 114 -7.84 27.40 -2.47
CA GLU A 114 -7.97 25.95 -2.28
C GLU A 114 -8.74 25.71 -0.98
N VAL A 115 -9.68 24.76 -0.97
CA VAL A 115 -10.51 24.46 0.20
C VAL A 115 -10.45 22.97 0.47
N ALA A 116 -10.26 22.62 1.75
CA ALA A 116 -10.31 21.25 2.21
C ALA A 116 -11.20 21.10 3.45
N VAL A 117 -11.74 19.90 3.60
CA VAL A 117 -12.35 19.41 4.84
C VAL A 117 -11.50 18.26 5.32
N GLY A 118 -11.29 18.16 6.63
CA GLY A 118 -10.58 17.02 7.19
C GLY A 118 -11.03 16.69 8.59
N ALA A 119 -10.58 15.53 9.05
CA ALA A 119 -10.81 15.07 10.38
C ALA A 119 -9.57 14.34 10.90
N HIS A 120 -9.24 14.59 12.16
CA HIS A 120 -8.26 13.80 12.90
C HIS A 120 -8.98 12.75 13.73
N ASP A 121 -8.35 11.59 13.87
CA ASP A 121 -8.83 10.48 14.70
C ASP A 121 -10.25 9.99 14.36
N VAL A 122 -10.48 9.68 13.08
CA VAL A 122 -11.77 9.21 12.51
C VAL A 122 -12.12 7.76 12.94
N GLY A 123 -11.13 7.01 13.41
CA GLY A 123 -11.30 5.62 13.77
C GLY A 123 -10.25 5.05 14.71
N GLY A 124 -9.54 5.91 15.45
CA GLY A 124 -8.62 5.54 16.52
C GLY A 124 -9.29 5.61 17.89
N THR A 125 -8.57 6.06 18.92
CA THR A 125 -9.11 6.07 20.30
C THR A 125 -10.07 7.24 20.58
N GLY A 126 -10.00 8.30 19.78
CA GLY A 126 -10.83 9.50 19.87
C GLY A 126 -10.23 10.64 20.68
N LEU A 127 -9.05 10.47 21.31
CA LEU A 127 -8.45 11.46 22.22
C LEU A 127 -8.16 12.79 21.51
N PHE A 128 -7.67 12.75 20.27
CA PHE A 128 -7.34 13.96 19.50
C PHE A 128 -8.35 14.20 18.37
N SER A 129 -9.59 13.72 18.54
CA SER A 129 -10.62 13.83 17.52
C SER A 129 -10.99 15.28 17.24
N SER A 130 -10.99 15.63 15.96
CA SER A 130 -11.36 16.97 15.49
C SER A 130 -11.85 16.91 14.05
N GLU A 131 -12.66 17.90 13.68
CA GLU A 131 -13.11 18.13 12.32
C GLU A 131 -12.84 19.58 11.94
N TYR A 132 -12.49 19.84 10.68
CA TYR A 132 -12.15 21.19 10.26
C TYR A 132 -12.49 21.47 8.80
N PHE A 133 -12.70 22.76 8.52
CA PHE A 133 -12.63 23.35 7.19
C PHE A 133 -11.45 24.31 7.14
N VAL A 134 -10.69 24.29 6.04
CA VAL A 134 -9.55 25.18 5.86
C VAL A 134 -9.47 25.65 4.41
N GLY A 135 -9.17 26.94 4.23
CA GLY A 135 -8.87 27.55 2.95
C GLY A 135 -7.42 27.99 2.86
N ASN A 136 -6.80 27.83 1.69
CA ASN A 136 -5.46 28.33 1.38
C ASN A 136 -5.42 29.23 0.15
N LYS A 137 -4.59 30.27 0.22
CA LYS A 137 -4.33 31.17 -0.91
C LYS A 137 -2.84 31.53 -0.97
N ARG A 138 -2.24 31.34 -2.16
CA ARG A 138 -0.85 31.66 -2.41
C ARG A 138 -0.68 33.07 -2.97
N PHE A 139 0.30 33.79 -2.43
CA PHE A 139 0.73 35.10 -2.89
C PHE A 139 2.26 35.14 -2.98
N GLY A 140 2.79 34.77 -4.14
CA GLY A 140 4.24 34.61 -4.33
C GLY A 140 4.80 33.53 -3.40
N ASP A 141 5.82 33.90 -2.62
CA ASP A 141 6.50 33.00 -1.69
C ASP A 141 5.74 32.79 -0.36
N PHE A 142 4.53 33.33 -0.24
CA PHE A 142 3.66 33.18 0.94
C PHE A 142 2.46 32.30 0.61
N ASP A 143 2.12 31.38 1.51
CA ASP A 143 0.92 30.55 1.46
C ASP A 143 0.11 30.76 2.74
N LEU A 144 -1.00 31.48 2.61
CA LEU A 144 -1.85 31.84 3.74
C LEU A 144 -2.94 30.80 3.91
N SER A 145 -3.20 30.42 5.15
CA SER A 145 -4.24 29.48 5.55
C SER A 145 -5.16 30.11 6.60
N LEU A 146 -6.46 29.82 6.50
CA LEU A 146 -7.45 30.18 7.49
C LEU A 146 -8.49 29.07 7.56
N GLY A 147 -8.78 28.60 8.77
CA GLY A 147 -9.71 27.52 8.99
C GLY A 147 -10.54 27.69 10.26
N ILE A 148 -11.54 26.84 10.36
CA ILE A 148 -12.44 26.68 11.50
C ILE A 148 -12.46 25.20 11.88
N ALA A 149 -12.31 24.91 13.17
CA ALA A 149 -12.24 23.54 13.68
C ALA A 149 -13.17 23.32 14.87
N TRP A 150 -13.56 22.07 15.05
CA TRP A 150 -14.29 21.52 16.19
C TRP A 150 -13.46 20.41 16.86
N GLY A 151 -13.79 20.06 18.10
CA GLY A 151 -13.04 19.06 18.86
C GLY A 151 -11.65 19.57 19.25
N TYR A 152 -10.65 18.69 19.28
CA TYR A 152 -9.30 19.01 19.81
C TYR A 152 -8.63 20.22 19.13
N LEU A 153 -8.66 20.33 17.80
CA LEU A 153 -8.10 21.49 17.08
C LEU A 153 -8.85 22.80 17.36
N GLY A 154 -10.14 22.71 17.72
CA GLY A 154 -11.03 23.84 17.97
C GLY A 154 -11.34 24.06 19.45
N ASN A 155 -10.56 23.47 20.36
CA ASN A 155 -10.93 23.29 21.77
C ASN A 155 -11.10 24.59 22.56
N ARG A 156 -10.58 25.71 22.03
CA ARG A 156 -10.83 27.04 22.57
C ARG A 156 -12.33 27.41 22.55
N GLY A 157 -13.07 26.94 21.54
CA GLY A 157 -14.53 27.05 21.45
C GLY A 157 -15.06 28.47 21.62
N ASP A 158 -14.37 29.49 21.10
CA ASP A 158 -14.69 30.90 21.32
C ASP A 158 -15.68 31.49 20.31
N LEU A 159 -16.23 30.67 19.41
CA LEU A 159 -17.23 31.05 18.43
C LEU A 159 -18.55 30.29 18.62
N ASP A 160 -19.66 30.96 18.28
CA ASP A 160 -20.95 30.30 18.10
C ASP A 160 -20.92 29.42 16.84
N ASN A 161 -21.52 28.23 16.89
CA ASN A 161 -21.49 27.32 15.74
C ASN A 161 -22.37 27.88 14.60
N PRO A 162 -21.80 28.21 13.43
CA PRO A 162 -22.59 28.73 12.31
C PRO A 162 -23.60 27.72 11.76
N LEU A 163 -23.40 26.42 12.01
CA LEU A 163 -24.34 25.37 11.60
C LEU A 163 -25.58 25.30 12.51
N GLY A 164 -25.55 25.93 13.69
CA GLY A 164 -26.73 26.08 14.55
C GLY A 164 -27.88 26.81 13.85
N TRP A 165 -27.58 27.71 12.92
CA TRP A 165 -28.60 28.39 12.10
C TRP A 165 -29.36 27.44 11.17
N ILE A 166 -28.79 26.26 10.89
CA ILE A 166 -29.43 25.23 10.08
C ILE A 166 -30.26 24.31 10.98
N ASP A 167 -29.73 23.93 12.14
CA ASP A 167 -30.35 23.01 13.09
C ASP A 167 -29.67 23.13 14.47
N ASP A 168 -30.45 23.38 15.53
CA ASP A 168 -29.96 23.55 16.92
C ASP A 168 -29.13 22.34 17.40
N LYS A 169 -29.27 21.16 16.78
CA LYS A 169 -28.45 19.98 17.12
C LYS A 169 -26.95 20.20 16.93
N PHE A 170 -26.54 21.22 16.18
CA PHE A 170 -25.13 21.56 15.95
C PHE A 170 -24.53 22.41 17.07
N ASP A 171 -25.34 23.04 17.91
CA ASP A 171 -24.85 23.92 18.97
C ASP A 171 -24.21 23.15 20.13
N GLU A 172 -24.64 21.89 20.35
CA GLU A 172 -24.12 21.04 21.41
C GLU A 172 -23.39 19.82 20.85
N ARG A 173 -22.15 19.61 21.30
CA ARG A 173 -21.38 18.40 20.98
C ARG A 173 -21.74 17.30 22.00
N PRO A 174 -22.35 16.18 21.57
CA PRO A 174 -22.65 15.07 22.46
C PRO A 174 -21.38 14.43 23.03
N GLU A 175 -21.47 13.82 24.21
CA GLU A 175 -20.38 12.97 24.72
C GLU A 175 -20.16 11.75 23.82
N SER A 176 -18.88 11.41 23.60
CA SER A 176 -18.51 10.27 22.78
C SER A 176 -18.78 8.96 23.52
N THR A 177 -19.57 8.06 22.92
CA THR A 177 -19.80 6.71 23.46
C THR A 177 -18.87 5.70 22.79
N GLY A 178 -17.79 5.32 23.47
CA GLY A 178 -16.95 4.16 23.13
C GLY A 178 -15.65 4.46 22.34
N THR A 179 -14.58 3.73 22.67
CA THR A 179 -13.27 3.78 22.00
C THR A 179 -13.29 2.93 20.72
N GLY A 180 -12.73 3.44 19.62
CA GLY A 180 -12.61 2.70 18.35
C GLY A 180 -13.82 2.76 17.40
N ASP A 181 -14.91 3.42 17.78
CA ASP A 181 -16.12 3.58 16.97
C ASP A 181 -16.05 4.80 16.03
N PHE A 182 -16.72 4.73 14.88
CA PHE A 182 -16.89 5.89 13.99
C PHE A 182 -17.97 6.81 14.60
N ASN A 183 -17.55 7.88 15.28
CA ASN A 183 -18.47 8.75 16.00
C ASN A 183 -19.00 9.92 15.13
N GLY A 184 -19.67 9.59 14.03
CA GLY A 184 -20.20 10.61 13.10
C GLY A 184 -21.23 11.55 13.73
N ASN A 185 -21.82 11.20 14.88
CA ASN A 185 -22.81 12.03 15.57
C ASN A 185 -22.21 13.27 16.26
N THR A 186 -20.91 13.29 16.55
CA THR A 186 -20.25 14.43 17.19
C THR A 186 -19.69 15.44 16.19
N TYR A 187 -19.62 15.10 14.91
CA TYR A 187 -18.92 15.88 13.90
C TYR A 187 -19.58 17.23 13.61
N PHE A 188 -18.75 18.28 13.56
CA PHE A 188 -19.15 19.66 13.30
C PHE A 188 -20.17 20.24 14.31
N ARG A 189 -20.17 19.71 15.54
CA ARG A 189 -21.04 20.14 16.63
C ARG A 189 -20.25 20.76 17.79
N GLY A 190 -20.92 21.62 18.55
CA GLY A 190 -20.32 22.43 19.61
C GLY A 190 -19.68 23.72 19.09
N SER A 191 -19.20 24.54 20.00
CA SER A 191 -18.50 25.79 19.70
C SER A 191 -17.16 25.51 18.98
N PRO A 192 -16.95 26.02 17.75
CA PRO A 192 -15.66 25.92 17.07
C PRO A 192 -14.68 27.00 17.50
N ALA A 193 -13.44 26.89 17.01
CA ALA A 193 -12.44 27.96 17.05
C ALA A 193 -11.80 28.18 15.68
N LEU A 194 -11.29 29.40 15.46
CA LEU A 194 -10.47 29.70 14.28
C LEU A 194 -9.04 29.22 14.48
N PHE A 195 -8.42 28.82 13.39
CA PHE A 195 -6.99 28.53 13.31
C PHE A 195 -6.45 28.99 11.95
N GLY A 196 -5.13 29.07 11.81
CA GLY A 196 -4.52 29.34 10.52
C GLY A 196 -3.15 29.98 10.65
N GLY A 197 -2.68 30.58 9.58
CA GLY A 197 -1.35 31.18 9.57
C GLY A 197 -0.75 31.29 8.19
N VAL A 198 0.56 31.47 8.14
CA VAL A 198 1.30 31.65 6.90
C VAL A 198 2.53 30.74 6.87
N LEU A 199 2.70 30.05 5.75
CA LEU A 199 3.98 29.46 5.37
C LEU A 199 4.68 30.45 4.44
N TRP A 200 5.90 30.83 4.80
CA TRP A 200 6.76 31.66 3.97
C TRP A 200 7.95 30.82 3.48
N GLN A 201 8.07 30.67 2.16
CA GLN A 201 9.28 30.12 1.55
C GLN A 201 10.33 31.22 1.48
N THR A 202 11.42 31.05 2.21
CA THR A 202 12.47 32.07 2.18
C THR A 202 13.19 32.05 0.83
N PRO A 203 13.90 33.13 0.47
CA PRO A 203 14.76 33.13 -0.71
C PRO A 203 15.86 32.06 -0.69
N TRP A 204 16.16 31.51 0.49
CA TRP A 204 16.89 30.26 0.59
C TRP A 204 15.91 29.10 0.42
N ASP A 205 15.92 28.48 -0.76
CA ASP A 205 15.08 27.33 -1.15
C ASP A 205 15.05 26.18 -0.12
N ARG A 206 16.10 26.03 0.69
CA ARG A 206 16.18 25.01 1.75
C ARG A 206 15.49 25.39 3.05
N LEU A 207 15.04 26.63 3.23
CA LEU A 207 14.45 27.10 4.48
C LEU A 207 13.05 27.67 4.26
N SER A 208 12.08 27.17 5.03
CA SER A 208 10.73 27.69 5.09
C SER A 208 10.41 28.09 6.54
N VAL A 209 9.62 29.16 6.70
CA VAL A 209 9.19 29.68 8.01
C VAL A 209 7.69 29.54 8.13
N LYS A 210 7.22 29.07 9.28
CA LYS A 210 5.80 28.89 9.61
C LYS A 210 5.44 29.87 10.72
N LEU A 211 4.37 30.63 10.54
CA LEU A 211 3.73 31.38 11.60
C LEU A 211 2.30 30.87 11.71
N GLU A 212 1.91 30.38 12.87
CA GLU A 212 0.62 29.73 13.10
C GLU A 212 -0.11 30.39 14.28
N TYR A 213 -1.43 30.48 14.16
CA TYR A 213 -2.37 30.74 15.25
C TYR A 213 -3.12 29.44 15.55
N ASP A 214 -2.96 28.93 16.77
CA ASP A 214 -3.50 27.66 17.24
C ASP A 214 -4.94 27.82 17.78
N GLY A 215 -5.85 26.99 17.28
CA GLY A 215 -7.24 26.93 17.73
C GLY A 215 -7.43 26.21 19.06
N ASN A 216 -6.42 25.48 19.56
CA ASN A 216 -6.42 24.85 20.87
C ASN A 216 -5.78 25.78 21.93
N ASP A 217 -6.44 25.90 23.08
CA ASP A 217 -5.94 26.63 24.25
C ASP A 217 -5.36 25.73 25.35
N TYR A 218 -5.41 24.40 25.13
CA TYR A 218 -4.89 23.34 25.98
C TYR A 218 -5.50 23.29 27.40
N LYS A 219 -6.71 23.85 27.58
CA LYS A 219 -7.42 23.86 28.88
C LYS A 219 -8.43 22.73 29.06
N HIS A 220 -8.72 21.99 28.00
CA HIS A 220 -9.57 20.80 28.05
C HIS A 220 -8.86 19.64 27.35
N GLU A 221 -7.62 19.39 27.78
CA GLU A 221 -6.82 18.30 27.21
C GLU A 221 -7.36 16.95 27.71
N PRO A 222 -7.35 15.92 26.85
CA PRO A 222 -7.80 14.59 27.25
C PRO A 222 -7.04 14.06 28.47
N GLN A 223 -7.70 13.20 29.25
CA GLN A 223 -7.15 12.63 30.50
C GLN A 223 -6.78 13.69 31.55
N ASP A 224 -7.56 14.78 31.60
CA ASP A 224 -7.36 15.92 32.50
C ASP A 224 -5.89 16.40 32.46
N ASN A 225 -5.32 16.46 31.25
CA ASN A 225 -3.89 16.72 31.03
C ASN A 225 -3.64 18.13 30.50
N ASN A 226 -4.23 19.14 31.13
CA ASN A 226 -4.11 20.52 30.68
C ASN A 226 -2.66 20.98 30.61
N GLN A 227 -2.33 21.74 29.57
CA GLN A 227 -0.99 22.27 29.33
C GLN A 227 -1.01 23.80 29.47
N GLU A 228 0.11 24.36 29.93
CA GLU A 228 0.27 25.80 30.00
C GLU A 228 0.50 26.38 28.60
N GLN A 229 -0.27 27.41 28.24
CA GLN A 229 -0.11 28.15 26.99
C GLN A 229 0.00 29.65 27.30
N ASP A 230 1.18 30.20 27.04
CA ASP A 230 1.48 31.64 27.22
C ASP A 230 1.05 32.45 25.99
N SER A 231 1.07 31.83 24.82
CA SER A 231 0.69 32.46 23.54
C SER A 231 0.01 31.45 22.62
N PRO A 232 -1.05 31.85 21.89
CA PRO A 232 -1.67 31.04 20.86
C PRO A 232 -0.91 31.09 19.52
N VAL A 233 0.17 31.87 19.44
CA VAL A 233 0.97 32.04 18.22
C VAL A 233 2.22 31.18 18.30
N ASN A 234 2.40 30.33 17.30
CA ASN A 234 3.52 29.41 17.15
C ASN A 234 4.43 29.86 15.99
N LEU A 235 5.75 29.68 16.14
CA LEU A 235 6.76 30.01 15.13
C LEU A 235 7.61 28.79 14.82
N GLY A 236 7.70 28.41 13.54
CA GLY A 236 8.40 27.21 13.10
C GLY A 236 9.36 27.45 11.94
N PHE A 237 10.34 26.58 11.83
CA PHE A 237 11.36 26.56 10.79
C PHE A 237 11.48 25.13 10.23
N VAL A 238 11.44 25.01 8.91
CA VAL A 238 11.65 23.74 8.21
C VAL A 238 12.88 23.87 7.34
N PHE A 239 13.90 23.05 7.63
CA PHE A 239 15.14 22.98 6.87
C PHE A 239 15.19 21.72 6.01
N LYS A 240 15.27 21.88 4.69
CA LYS A 240 15.44 20.83 3.70
C LYS A 240 16.88 20.31 3.73
N ALA A 241 17.12 19.26 4.51
CA ALA A 241 18.44 18.63 4.60
C ALA A 241 18.79 17.85 3.31
N ALA A 242 17.80 17.26 2.67
CA ALA A 242 17.86 16.64 1.35
C ALA A 242 16.48 16.70 0.67
N ASP A 243 16.36 16.28 -0.60
CA ASP A 243 15.06 16.21 -1.28
C ASP A 243 14.04 15.29 -0.61
N SER A 244 14.50 14.35 0.21
CA SER A 244 13.69 13.38 0.96
C SER A 244 13.74 13.57 2.47
N VAL A 245 14.40 14.62 2.98
CA VAL A 245 14.66 14.80 4.42
C VAL A 245 14.45 16.25 4.84
N ASP A 246 13.49 16.46 5.73
CA ASP A 246 13.19 17.73 6.37
C ASP A 246 13.44 17.67 7.86
N LEU A 247 14.10 18.72 8.39
CA LEU A 247 14.31 18.95 9.81
C LEU A 247 13.43 20.11 10.27
N HIS A 248 12.75 19.94 11.40
CA HIS A 248 11.81 20.89 11.96
C HIS A 248 12.31 21.39 13.31
N ALA A 249 12.19 22.69 13.54
CA ALA A 249 12.38 23.32 14.84
C ALA A 249 11.30 24.39 15.02
N ALA A 250 10.60 24.41 16.14
CA ALA A 250 9.58 25.41 16.40
C ALA A 250 9.52 25.82 17.88
N TRP A 251 8.84 26.94 18.11
CA TRP A 251 8.45 27.44 19.43
C TRP A 251 6.93 27.54 19.47
N GLU A 252 6.33 26.74 20.32
CA GLU A 252 4.89 26.51 20.39
C GLU A 252 4.35 26.86 21.77
N ARG A 253 3.07 27.22 21.82
CA ARG A 253 2.33 27.64 23.03
C ARG A 253 2.96 28.84 23.75
N GLY A 254 3.92 29.52 23.13
CA GLY A 254 4.71 30.59 23.73
C GLY A 254 5.80 30.15 24.71
N ASN A 255 5.85 28.86 25.09
CA ASN A 255 6.72 28.38 26.18
C ASN A 255 7.43 27.05 25.89
N THR A 256 7.19 26.42 24.73
CA THR A 256 7.65 25.04 24.47
C THR A 256 8.40 24.93 23.15
N ALA A 257 9.57 24.28 23.16
CA ALA A 257 10.29 23.94 21.94
C ALA A 257 9.75 22.66 21.30
N MET A 258 9.71 22.64 19.97
CA MET A 258 9.41 21.46 19.15
C MET A 258 10.62 21.13 18.27
N PHE A 259 10.93 19.84 18.16
CA PHE A 259 11.87 19.33 17.17
C PHE A 259 11.27 18.14 16.43
N GLY A 260 11.56 18.04 15.13
CA GLY A 260 11.08 16.94 14.32
C GLY A 260 11.90 16.64 13.09
N ILE A 261 11.64 15.48 12.51
CA ILE A 261 12.19 15.02 11.23
C ILE A 261 11.05 14.48 10.37
N THR A 262 11.10 14.74 9.06
CA THR A 262 10.22 14.10 8.07
C THR A 262 11.08 13.46 7.00
N LEU A 263 10.83 12.18 6.76
CA LEU A 263 11.37 11.43 5.63
C LEU A 263 10.25 11.25 4.63
N HIS A 264 10.44 11.61 3.38
CA HIS A 264 9.37 11.51 2.39
C HIS A 264 9.89 11.13 1.00
N THR A 265 9.02 10.52 0.20
CA THR A 265 9.29 10.11 -1.17
C THR A 265 8.01 10.05 -1.97
N ASN A 266 8.10 10.32 -3.26
CA ASN A 266 7.01 10.12 -4.20
C ASN A 266 7.23 8.85 -5.00
N PHE A 267 6.40 7.82 -4.79
CA PHE A 267 6.55 6.57 -5.52
C PHE A 267 6.19 6.69 -6.99
N VAL A 268 5.36 7.66 -7.39
CA VAL A 268 4.91 7.82 -8.78
C VAL A 268 5.93 8.59 -9.63
N ASN A 269 6.53 9.64 -9.05
CA ASN A 269 7.40 10.55 -9.78
C ASN A 269 8.89 10.23 -9.66
N ARG A 270 9.29 9.37 -8.71
CA ARG A 270 10.70 8.99 -8.58
C ARG A 270 11.15 8.12 -9.75
N ALA A 271 12.41 8.25 -10.13
CA ALA A 271 13.05 7.29 -11.01
C ALA A 271 13.40 6.01 -10.21
N ALA A 272 12.90 4.86 -10.66
CA ALA A 272 13.35 3.57 -10.14
C ALA A 272 14.87 3.41 -10.35
N PRO A 273 15.58 2.72 -9.45
CA PRO A 273 17.00 2.43 -9.64
C PRO A 273 17.27 1.73 -10.96
N ALA A 274 18.38 2.09 -11.61
CA ALA A 274 18.81 1.41 -12.83
C ALA A 274 19.00 -0.10 -12.56
N LYS A 275 18.49 -0.93 -13.48
CA LYS A 275 18.51 -2.39 -13.40
C LYS A 275 19.87 -3.00 -13.77
N THR A 276 20.94 -2.54 -13.13
CA THR A 276 22.32 -2.89 -13.47
C THR A 276 22.69 -4.35 -13.19
N TYR A 277 21.92 -5.05 -12.36
CA TYR A 277 22.11 -6.48 -12.09
C TYR A 277 21.29 -7.39 -13.02
N ASP A 278 20.45 -6.83 -13.88
CA ASP A 278 19.79 -7.61 -14.92
C ASP A 278 20.77 -7.88 -16.07
N PRO A 279 20.66 -9.03 -16.76
CA PRO A 279 21.40 -9.25 -17.97
C PRO A 279 21.00 -8.23 -19.05
N PRO A 280 21.95 -7.72 -19.85
CA PRO A 280 21.65 -6.81 -20.95
C PRO A 280 20.73 -7.50 -21.96
N ALA A 281 19.77 -6.76 -22.54
CA ALA A 281 18.93 -7.30 -23.60
C ALA A 281 19.78 -7.70 -24.82
N GLU A 282 19.40 -8.76 -25.51
CA GLU A 282 20.10 -9.16 -26.73
C GLU A 282 19.93 -8.10 -27.83
N LYS A 283 21.03 -7.82 -28.53
CA LYS A 283 21.00 -6.93 -29.70
C LYS A 283 20.40 -7.70 -30.88
N LEU A 284 19.59 -7.00 -31.67
CA LEU A 284 19.08 -7.56 -32.92
C LEU A 284 20.20 -7.55 -33.98
N PRO A 285 20.38 -8.63 -34.76
CA PRO A 285 21.35 -8.67 -35.84
C PRO A 285 20.85 -7.80 -37.00
N ALA A 286 21.79 -7.29 -37.81
CA ALA A 286 21.47 -6.50 -39.00
C ALA A 286 20.63 -7.30 -40.02
N LYS A 287 20.87 -8.61 -40.10
CA LYS A 287 20.10 -9.57 -40.90
C LYS A 287 19.66 -10.72 -40.00
N ALA A 288 18.47 -11.27 -40.22
CA ALA A 288 18.04 -12.46 -39.51
C ALA A 288 19.02 -13.63 -39.75
N PRO A 289 19.17 -14.55 -38.79
CA PRO A 289 19.86 -15.81 -39.01
C PRO A 289 19.21 -16.59 -40.17
N ASP A 290 19.99 -17.34 -40.93
CA ASP A 290 19.47 -18.24 -41.97
C ASP A 290 19.31 -19.66 -41.39
N LEU A 291 18.45 -19.78 -40.38
CA LEU A 291 18.17 -21.03 -39.67
C LEU A 291 16.67 -21.30 -39.65
N HIS A 292 16.25 -22.30 -40.41
CA HIS A 292 14.87 -22.79 -40.35
C HIS A 292 14.56 -23.34 -38.96
N PRO A 293 13.31 -23.27 -38.47
CA PRO A 293 12.92 -23.75 -37.14
C PRO A 293 13.38 -25.18 -36.80
N GLU A 294 13.49 -26.08 -37.77
CA GLU A 294 13.97 -27.46 -37.56
C GLU A 294 15.48 -27.55 -37.27
N GLN A 295 16.25 -26.51 -37.57
CA GLN A 295 17.70 -26.45 -37.42
C GLN A 295 18.13 -25.71 -36.15
N VAL A 296 17.18 -25.06 -35.46
CA VAL A 296 17.44 -24.23 -34.27
C VAL A 296 17.66 -25.10 -33.03
N ASP A 297 18.69 -24.77 -32.24
CA ASP A 297 18.87 -25.34 -30.90
C ASP A 297 17.88 -24.70 -29.91
N TRP A 298 16.66 -25.22 -29.88
CA TRP A 298 15.60 -24.74 -29.01
C TRP A 298 15.90 -24.90 -27.51
N ALA A 299 16.78 -25.84 -27.14
CA ALA A 299 17.22 -25.96 -25.75
C ALA A 299 18.07 -24.75 -25.34
N ASP A 300 18.91 -24.24 -26.24
CA ASP A 300 19.62 -22.98 -26.04
C ASP A 300 18.70 -21.77 -26.00
N VAL A 301 17.75 -21.68 -26.95
CA VAL A 301 16.73 -20.62 -26.95
C VAL A 301 15.98 -20.61 -25.61
N SER A 302 15.53 -21.77 -25.12
CA SER A 302 14.86 -21.91 -23.82
C SER A 302 15.72 -21.40 -22.66
N ARG A 303 17.02 -21.74 -22.61
CA ARG A 303 17.94 -21.21 -21.59
C ARG A 303 18.09 -19.69 -21.67
N ARG A 304 18.20 -19.12 -22.88
CA ARG A 304 18.28 -17.66 -23.08
C ARG A 304 16.98 -16.97 -22.67
N LEU A 305 15.83 -17.55 -22.98
CA LEU A 305 14.51 -17.06 -22.54
C LEU A 305 14.41 -17.03 -21.02
N GLN A 306 14.83 -18.09 -20.32
CA GLN A 306 14.84 -18.13 -18.86
C GLN A 306 15.84 -17.14 -18.26
N ASN A 307 17.06 -17.09 -18.80
CA ASN A 307 18.14 -16.29 -18.25
C ASN A 307 18.01 -14.80 -18.57
N ASN A 308 17.40 -14.41 -19.69
CA ASN A 308 17.33 -13.01 -20.13
C ASN A 308 15.89 -12.47 -20.15
N ALA A 309 14.92 -13.20 -20.70
CA ALA A 309 13.53 -12.78 -20.73
C ALA A 309 12.74 -13.15 -19.46
N GLY A 310 13.29 -13.99 -18.58
CA GLY A 310 12.69 -14.38 -17.30
C GLY A 310 11.59 -15.45 -17.40
N TYR A 311 11.41 -16.07 -18.57
CA TYR A 311 10.41 -17.11 -18.78
C TYR A 311 10.95 -18.50 -18.48
N LYS A 312 10.30 -19.20 -17.54
CA LYS A 312 10.46 -20.66 -17.40
C LYS A 312 9.65 -21.33 -18.50
N VAL A 313 10.31 -21.64 -19.62
CA VAL A 313 9.69 -22.24 -20.80
C VAL A 313 9.30 -23.68 -20.51
N ASP A 314 8.09 -24.08 -20.88
CA ASP A 314 7.67 -25.49 -20.89
C ASP A 314 7.61 -26.04 -22.32
N ARG A 315 7.20 -25.22 -23.29
CA ARG A 315 7.00 -25.64 -24.67
C ARG A 315 7.27 -24.49 -25.63
N ILE A 316 7.93 -24.81 -26.73
CA ILE A 316 8.05 -23.92 -27.90
C ILE A 316 7.42 -24.66 -29.08
N ALA A 317 6.53 -23.98 -29.79
CA ALA A 317 5.81 -24.53 -30.91
C ALA A 317 5.80 -23.57 -32.10
N GLN A 318 5.50 -24.10 -33.27
CA GLN A 318 5.30 -23.34 -34.49
C GLN A 318 3.87 -23.51 -34.99
N ARG A 319 3.27 -22.42 -35.44
CA ARG A 319 2.05 -22.41 -36.26
C ARG A 319 2.26 -21.47 -37.45
N ASP A 320 2.20 -22.00 -38.67
CA ASP A 320 2.48 -21.23 -39.88
C ASP A 320 3.81 -20.44 -39.77
N SER A 321 3.77 -19.12 -39.98
CA SER A 321 4.90 -18.18 -39.85
C SER A 321 5.03 -17.58 -38.44
N GLU A 322 4.68 -18.33 -37.40
CA GLU A 322 4.65 -17.87 -36.02
C GLU A 322 5.31 -18.86 -35.07
N ILE A 323 6.17 -18.34 -34.18
CA ILE A 323 6.74 -19.11 -33.06
C ILE A 323 6.02 -18.73 -31.79
N VAL A 324 5.53 -19.75 -31.08
CA VAL A 324 4.75 -19.64 -29.84
C VAL A 324 5.56 -20.21 -28.68
N VAL A 325 5.86 -19.36 -27.70
CA VAL A 325 6.55 -19.72 -26.45
C VAL A 325 5.52 -19.83 -25.33
N TYR A 326 5.42 -21.01 -24.73
CA TYR A 326 4.62 -21.27 -23.55
C TYR A 326 5.54 -21.30 -22.32
N GLY A 327 5.22 -20.53 -21.29
CA GLY A 327 6.01 -20.51 -20.08
C GLY A 327 5.51 -19.54 -19.01
N GLU A 328 6.14 -19.60 -17.85
CA GLU A 328 5.78 -18.74 -16.71
C GLU A 328 6.80 -17.60 -16.55
N GLN A 329 6.33 -16.35 -16.48
CA GLN A 329 7.21 -15.22 -16.20
C GLN A 329 7.61 -15.17 -14.72
N THR A 330 8.91 -15.10 -14.41
CA THR A 330 9.44 -15.20 -13.04
C THR A 330 10.28 -14.03 -12.55
N ARG A 331 10.56 -13.03 -13.39
CA ARG A 331 11.50 -11.94 -13.11
C ARG A 331 10.92 -10.54 -13.25
N TYR A 332 10.32 -10.21 -14.39
CA TYR A 332 9.98 -8.83 -14.70
C TYR A 332 8.58 -8.45 -14.19
N LEU A 333 8.51 -7.38 -13.39
CA LEU A 333 7.23 -6.79 -12.96
C LEU A 333 6.38 -6.33 -14.15
N TYR A 334 7.03 -5.75 -15.17
CA TYR A 334 6.39 -5.19 -16.35
C TYR A 334 6.33 -6.23 -17.49
N PRO A 335 5.15 -6.78 -17.82
CA PRO A 335 5.05 -7.86 -18.81
C PRO A 335 5.57 -7.51 -20.22
N PRO A 336 5.38 -6.28 -20.76
CA PRO A 336 5.91 -5.92 -22.08
C PRO A 336 7.43 -6.12 -22.18
N LYS A 337 8.19 -5.85 -21.11
CA LYS A 337 9.65 -6.05 -21.08
C LYS A 337 10.04 -7.50 -21.32
N ALA A 338 9.33 -8.42 -20.69
CA ALA A 338 9.55 -9.85 -20.87
C ALA A 338 9.22 -10.30 -22.31
N VAL A 339 8.13 -9.79 -22.88
CA VAL A 339 7.71 -10.07 -24.27
C VAL A 339 8.74 -9.52 -25.27
N GLY A 340 9.20 -8.28 -25.09
CA GLY A 340 10.23 -7.66 -25.92
C GLY A 340 11.55 -8.42 -25.92
N ARG A 341 12.00 -8.86 -24.75
CA ARG A 341 13.20 -9.71 -24.62
C ARG A 341 13.03 -11.06 -25.27
N THR A 342 11.84 -11.65 -25.16
CA THR A 342 11.49 -12.89 -25.87
C THR A 342 11.58 -12.68 -27.38
N ALA A 343 10.98 -11.61 -27.90
CA ALA A 343 11.03 -11.27 -29.32
C ALA A 343 12.48 -11.10 -29.83
N ARG A 344 13.37 -10.43 -29.06
CA ARG A 344 14.80 -10.32 -29.39
C ARG A 344 15.49 -11.68 -29.49
N ILE A 345 15.25 -12.56 -28.52
CA ILE A 345 15.88 -13.88 -28.46
C ILE A 345 15.40 -14.75 -29.63
N LEU A 346 14.10 -14.72 -29.94
CA LEU A 346 13.53 -15.46 -31.06
C LEU A 346 14.02 -14.91 -32.40
N ASP A 347 14.05 -13.58 -32.57
CA ASP A 347 14.60 -12.92 -33.77
C ASP A 347 16.06 -13.29 -34.04
N ASN A 348 16.84 -13.47 -32.98
CA ASN A 348 18.22 -13.90 -33.03
C ASN A 348 18.40 -15.40 -33.33
N SER A 349 17.31 -16.17 -33.42
CA SER A 349 17.35 -17.64 -33.49
C SER A 349 16.75 -18.22 -34.76
N VAL A 350 15.84 -17.51 -35.44
CA VAL A 350 15.08 -18.04 -36.57
C VAL A 350 15.23 -17.19 -37.84
N ASP A 351 15.01 -17.82 -38.99
CA ASP A 351 14.94 -17.23 -40.32
C ASP A 351 13.73 -16.32 -40.58
N ASP A 352 13.80 -15.56 -41.68
CA ASP A 352 12.79 -14.58 -42.08
C ASP A 352 11.42 -15.20 -42.48
N ASP A 353 11.30 -16.53 -42.55
CA ASP A 353 10.02 -17.21 -42.76
C ASP A 353 9.07 -17.02 -41.57
N ILE A 354 9.61 -16.72 -40.38
CA ILE A 354 8.85 -16.38 -39.18
C ILE A 354 8.58 -14.88 -39.12
N GLN A 355 7.29 -14.54 -39.07
CA GLN A 355 6.74 -13.18 -39.09
C GLN A 355 6.18 -12.72 -37.73
N TRP A 356 5.84 -13.66 -36.86
CA TRP A 356 5.23 -13.39 -35.55
C TRP A 356 5.94 -14.13 -34.42
N PHE A 357 6.05 -13.44 -33.29
CA PHE A 357 6.52 -14.00 -32.04
C PHE A 357 5.43 -13.89 -31.00
N THR A 358 5.03 -15.03 -30.46
CA THR A 358 3.91 -15.10 -29.51
C THR A 358 4.35 -15.72 -28.20
N VAL A 359 3.89 -15.12 -27.11
CA VAL A 359 4.14 -15.58 -25.76
C VAL A 359 2.81 -15.88 -25.10
N VAL A 360 2.64 -17.12 -24.66
CA VAL A 360 1.52 -17.57 -23.82
C VAL A 360 2.02 -17.63 -22.38
N ASP A 361 1.68 -16.61 -21.59
CA ASP A 361 2.03 -16.56 -20.17
C ASP A 361 1.14 -17.53 -19.38
N LYS A 362 1.79 -18.42 -18.64
CA LYS A 362 1.17 -19.44 -17.81
C LYS A 362 1.43 -19.15 -16.34
N ARG A 363 0.48 -19.57 -15.50
CA ARG A 363 0.59 -19.55 -14.04
C ARG A 363 0.11 -20.87 -13.49
N TYR A 364 1.03 -21.69 -12.96
CA TYR A 364 0.72 -23.03 -12.46
C TYR A 364 -0.06 -23.85 -13.51
N ASP A 365 0.50 -23.89 -14.72
CA ASP A 365 -0.08 -24.52 -15.92
C ASP A 365 -1.36 -23.88 -16.49
N MET A 366 -1.94 -22.87 -15.82
CA MET A 366 -3.10 -22.16 -16.35
C MET A 366 -2.65 -21.11 -17.37
N PRO A 367 -3.06 -21.19 -18.65
CA PRO A 367 -2.81 -20.12 -19.61
C PRO A 367 -3.63 -18.88 -19.23
N VAL A 368 -2.96 -17.76 -19.02
CA VAL A 368 -3.59 -16.51 -18.54
C VAL A 368 -3.80 -15.53 -19.68
N GLN A 369 -2.79 -15.35 -20.53
CA GLN A 369 -2.78 -14.38 -21.62
C GLN A 369 -1.90 -14.88 -22.79
N GLU A 370 -2.32 -14.64 -24.02
CA GLU A 370 -1.50 -14.77 -25.23
C GLU A 370 -1.15 -13.37 -25.75
N THR A 371 0.13 -13.11 -26.05
CA THR A 371 0.60 -11.84 -26.61
C THR A 371 1.44 -12.09 -27.86
N SER A 372 1.02 -11.53 -28.99
CA SER A 372 1.64 -11.71 -30.30
C SER A 372 2.25 -10.41 -30.79
N VAL A 373 3.51 -10.45 -31.20
CA VAL A 373 4.27 -9.30 -31.69
C VAL A 373 4.73 -9.58 -33.12
N ARG A 374 4.42 -8.65 -34.03
CA ARG A 374 4.89 -8.72 -35.41
C ARG A 374 6.38 -8.40 -35.49
N ARG A 375 7.16 -9.34 -36.00
CA ARG A 375 8.63 -9.28 -36.04
C ARG A 375 9.16 -8.05 -36.76
N GLU A 376 8.69 -7.80 -37.98
CA GLU A 376 9.12 -6.67 -38.81
C GLU A 376 8.93 -5.33 -38.07
N THR A 377 7.71 -5.07 -37.58
CA THR A 377 7.40 -3.84 -36.84
C THR A 377 8.23 -3.72 -35.55
N PHE A 378 8.49 -4.84 -34.86
CA PHE A 378 9.35 -4.85 -33.68
C PHE A 378 10.78 -4.44 -34.01
N ARG A 379 11.37 -5.00 -35.09
CA ARG A 379 12.72 -4.64 -35.56
C ARG A 379 12.82 -3.16 -35.91
N GLU A 380 11.89 -2.64 -36.72
CA GLU A 380 11.84 -1.24 -37.13
C GLU A 380 11.78 -0.28 -35.92
N VAL A 381 10.98 -0.63 -34.90
CA VAL A 381 10.81 0.20 -33.70
C VAL A 381 12.04 0.15 -32.80
N VAL A 382 12.64 -1.03 -32.59
CA VAL A 382 13.89 -1.17 -31.83
C VAL A 382 15.05 -0.41 -32.50
N GLN A 383 15.03 -0.32 -33.84
CA GLN A 383 16.02 0.41 -34.63
C GLN A 383 15.72 1.91 -34.77
N ASN A 384 14.62 2.41 -34.17
CA ASN A 384 14.11 3.78 -34.29
C ASN A 384 13.74 4.19 -35.72
N GLU A 385 13.45 3.24 -36.59
CA GLU A 385 12.99 3.46 -37.97
C GLU A 385 11.47 3.71 -38.00
N ARG A 386 10.76 3.34 -36.93
CA ARG A 386 9.31 3.49 -36.81
C ARG A 386 8.86 3.82 -35.38
N PRO A 387 7.77 4.60 -35.19
CA PRO A 387 7.31 4.97 -33.86
C PRO A 387 6.79 3.77 -33.06
N LEU A 388 7.03 3.76 -31.73
CA LEU A 388 6.51 2.75 -30.79
C LEU A 388 4.99 2.54 -30.90
N ALA A 389 4.23 3.60 -31.21
CA ALA A 389 2.78 3.55 -31.34
C ALA A 389 2.32 2.58 -32.45
N ASP A 390 3.16 2.34 -33.46
CA ASP A 390 2.84 1.40 -34.54
C ASP A 390 2.97 -0.05 -34.08
N LEU A 391 4.01 -0.36 -33.30
CA LEU A 391 4.16 -1.66 -32.65
C LEU A 391 3.00 -1.93 -31.69
N ARG A 392 2.56 -0.91 -30.96
CA ARG A 392 1.41 -1.02 -30.06
C ARG A 392 0.14 -1.42 -30.82
N ARG A 393 -0.11 -0.81 -31.99
CA ARG A 393 -1.29 -1.12 -32.82
C ARG A 393 -1.23 -2.49 -33.49
N SER A 394 -0.03 -3.04 -33.71
CA SER A 394 0.14 -4.37 -34.30
C SER A 394 0.36 -5.50 -33.29
N THR A 395 0.52 -5.18 -32.00
CA THR A 395 0.61 -6.18 -30.93
C THR A 395 -0.78 -6.67 -30.61
N GLU A 396 -0.99 -7.98 -30.68
CA GLU A 396 -2.28 -8.62 -30.39
C GLU A 396 -2.26 -9.27 -29.02
N GLN A 397 -3.33 -9.12 -28.24
CA GLN A 397 -3.53 -9.80 -26.97
C GLN A 397 -4.82 -10.61 -27.06
N ASN A 398 -4.69 -11.93 -26.99
CA ASN A 398 -5.76 -12.88 -27.30
C ASN A 398 -5.98 -13.88 -26.16
N TRP A 399 -7.14 -14.55 -26.17
CA TRP A 399 -7.36 -15.72 -25.33
C TRP A 399 -6.40 -16.85 -25.72
N PRO A 400 -5.71 -17.46 -24.74
CA PRO A 400 -4.84 -18.60 -25.01
C PRO A 400 -5.68 -19.86 -25.21
N LEU A 401 -6.19 -20.05 -26.42
CA LEU A 401 -6.99 -21.21 -26.82
C LEU A 401 -6.08 -22.30 -27.42
N PRO A 402 -6.35 -23.59 -27.18
CA PRO A 402 -5.61 -24.67 -27.83
C PRO A 402 -5.74 -24.56 -29.35
N ARG A 403 -4.60 -24.46 -30.05
CA ARG A 403 -4.52 -24.50 -31.51
C ARG A 403 -3.70 -25.69 -31.96
N ARG A 404 -3.84 -26.07 -33.23
CA ARG A 404 -2.99 -27.09 -33.84
C ARG A 404 -1.62 -26.47 -34.11
N GLU A 405 -0.60 -27.02 -33.48
CA GLU A 405 0.77 -26.49 -33.52
C GLU A 405 1.76 -27.64 -33.71
N LYS A 406 2.88 -27.37 -34.36
CA LYS A 406 4.03 -28.27 -34.44
C LYS A 406 4.93 -28.00 -33.23
N VAL A 407 5.05 -28.98 -32.33
CA VAL A 407 5.96 -28.85 -31.18
C VAL A 407 7.41 -28.89 -31.68
N LEU A 408 8.18 -27.86 -31.35
CA LEU A 408 9.59 -27.73 -31.67
C LEU A 408 10.47 -28.10 -30.48
N PHE A 409 9.99 -27.81 -29.28
CA PHE A 409 10.68 -28.11 -28.03
C PHE A 409 9.67 -28.25 -26.89
N GLU A 410 9.94 -29.17 -25.98
CA GLU A 410 9.16 -29.39 -24.77
C GLU A 410 10.11 -29.81 -23.66
N GLN A 411 9.95 -29.23 -22.48
CA GLN A 411 10.70 -29.59 -21.29
C GLN A 411 9.80 -29.50 -20.06
N GLN A 412 10.16 -30.26 -19.03
CA GLN A 412 9.61 -30.05 -17.70
C GLN A 412 10.53 -29.10 -16.94
N PRO A 413 10.07 -27.89 -16.55
CA PRO A 413 10.85 -27.00 -15.70
C PRO A 413 11.22 -27.67 -14.37
N ASP A 414 12.29 -27.18 -13.73
CA ASP A 414 12.71 -27.69 -12.41
C ASP A 414 11.51 -27.71 -11.45
N PRO A 415 11.10 -28.89 -10.96
CA PRO A 415 9.94 -29.00 -10.09
C PRO A 415 10.20 -28.41 -8.71
N PHE A 416 11.46 -28.25 -8.29
CA PHE A 416 11.81 -27.74 -6.98
C PHE A 416 12.29 -26.28 -7.05
N SER A 417 11.76 -25.44 -6.17
CA SER A 417 12.31 -24.10 -5.98
C SER A 417 12.33 -23.74 -4.50
N TYR A 418 13.31 -22.95 -4.10
CA TYR A 418 13.46 -22.50 -2.73
C TYR A 418 14.02 -21.08 -2.69
N GLY A 419 13.80 -20.39 -1.58
CA GLY A 419 14.30 -19.05 -1.35
C GLY A 419 14.46 -18.76 0.12
N LEU A 420 15.56 -18.10 0.46
CA LEU A 420 15.78 -17.52 1.78
C LEU A 420 15.41 -16.04 1.74
N GLY A 421 14.70 -15.58 2.76
CA GLY A 421 14.31 -14.18 2.93
C GLY A 421 14.40 -13.76 4.39
N LEU A 422 14.26 -12.45 4.63
CA LEU A 422 14.07 -11.90 5.96
C LEU A 422 12.62 -11.46 6.10
N GLY A 423 11.99 -11.87 7.19
CA GLY A 423 10.65 -11.42 7.59
C GLY A 423 10.74 -10.32 8.62
N TYR A 424 9.76 -9.42 8.60
CA TYR A 424 9.56 -8.39 9.61
C TYR A 424 8.08 -8.30 9.97
N LYS A 425 7.79 -8.37 11.27
CA LYS A 425 6.45 -8.17 11.82
C LYS A 425 6.53 -7.14 12.93
N GLN A 426 5.51 -6.30 13.05
CA GLN A 426 5.45 -5.29 14.11
C GLN A 426 4.03 -5.15 14.66
N ASN A 427 3.94 -4.74 15.93
CA ASN A 427 2.73 -4.24 16.55
C ASN A 427 3.10 -3.02 17.41
N ILE A 428 2.38 -1.90 17.26
CA ILE A 428 2.71 -0.64 17.93
C ILE A 428 1.57 -0.26 18.88
N GLY A 429 1.94 0.25 20.06
CA GLY A 429 1.04 0.86 21.03
C GLY A 429 0.29 -0.12 21.93
N GLY A 430 0.95 -1.19 22.38
CA GLY A 430 0.43 -2.09 23.41
C GLY A 430 0.78 -1.63 24.84
N PRO A 431 0.03 -2.07 25.87
CA PRO A 431 0.27 -1.72 27.28
C PRO A 431 1.65 -2.12 27.80
N ASP A 432 2.24 -3.17 27.22
CA ASP A 432 3.46 -3.79 27.73
C ASP A 432 4.73 -3.43 26.94
N GLY A 433 4.59 -2.60 25.92
CA GLY A 433 5.70 -2.10 25.11
C GLY A 433 5.25 -1.20 23.96
N TYR A 434 5.97 -0.09 23.74
CA TYR A 434 5.67 0.87 22.67
C TYR A 434 5.70 0.25 21.27
N LEU A 435 6.73 -0.55 20.98
CA LEU A 435 6.95 -1.23 19.71
C LEU A 435 7.31 -2.69 19.98
N LEU A 436 6.41 -3.59 19.61
CA LEU A 436 6.68 -5.00 19.46
C LEU A 436 7.14 -5.27 18.03
N TYR A 437 8.18 -6.07 17.88
CA TYR A 437 8.77 -6.40 16.60
C TYR A 437 9.31 -7.83 16.62
N GLN A 438 9.33 -8.44 15.43
CA GLN A 438 9.93 -9.73 15.19
C GLN A 438 10.66 -9.66 13.85
N PHE A 439 11.94 -10.04 13.85
CA PHE A 439 12.74 -10.29 12.66
C PHE A 439 12.94 -11.79 12.52
N THR A 440 12.67 -12.33 11.33
CA THR A 440 12.78 -13.77 11.05
C THR A 440 13.67 -14.02 9.84
N ALA A 441 14.30 -15.19 9.81
CA ALA A 441 14.85 -15.77 8.59
C ALA A 441 13.86 -16.80 8.07
N ASP A 442 13.36 -16.58 6.86
CA ASP A 442 12.29 -17.37 6.26
C ASP A 442 12.85 -18.20 5.10
N LEU A 443 12.73 -19.52 5.19
CA LEU A 443 13.01 -20.47 4.11
C LEU A 443 11.69 -20.93 3.49
N GLY A 444 11.41 -20.41 2.31
CA GLY A 444 10.30 -20.85 1.47
C GLY A 444 10.74 -21.96 0.51
N ALA A 445 9.91 -22.95 0.31
CA ALA A 445 10.12 -24.00 -0.70
C ALA A 445 8.81 -24.36 -1.42
N GLU A 446 8.93 -24.71 -2.69
CA GLU A 446 7.85 -25.21 -3.54
C GLU A 446 8.34 -26.46 -4.27
N TYR A 447 7.48 -27.48 -4.35
CA TYR A 447 7.70 -28.67 -5.16
C TYR A 447 6.48 -28.95 -6.03
N ARG A 448 6.67 -29.00 -7.34
CA ARG A 448 5.62 -29.28 -8.34
C ARG A 448 5.62 -30.77 -8.68
N PHE A 449 4.56 -31.46 -8.32
CA PHE A 449 4.36 -32.88 -8.67
C PHE A 449 3.90 -33.02 -10.13
N THR A 450 3.05 -32.10 -10.55
CA THR A 450 2.63 -31.87 -11.93
C THR A 450 2.61 -30.36 -12.18
N PRO A 451 2.57 -29.89 -13.44
CA PRO A 451 2.50 -28.46 -13.73
C PRO A 451 1.35 -27.73 -13.02
N ASP A 452 0.24 -28.42 -12.78
CA ASP A 452 -0.98 -27.91 -12.16
C ASP A 452 -1.16 -28.30 -10.67
N THR A 453 -0.25 -29.10 -10.09
CA THR A 453 -0.32 -29.60 -8.70
C THR A 453 1.01 -29.41 -7.98
N TRP A 454 1.02 -28.62 -6.91
CA TRP A 454 2.25 -28.27 -6.19
C TRP A 454 2.06 -28.20 -4.68
N TRP A 455 3.12 -28.55 -3.96
CA TRP A 455 3.26 -28.24 -2.54
C TRP A 455 4.04 -26.94 -2.38
N SER A 456 3.66 -26.13 -1.39
CA SER A 456 4.39 -24.95 -0.95
C SER A 456 4.48 -24.94 0.57
N GLY A 457 5.66 -24.67 1.12
CA GLY A 457 5.86 -24.54 2.56
C GLY A 457 6.83 -23.42 2.92
N MET A 458 6.71 -22.95 4.16
CA MET A 458 7.57 -21.93 4.75
C MET A 458 8.01 -22.38 6.13
N LEU A 459 9.33 -22.38 6.36
CA LEU A 459 9.93 -22.46 7.68
C LEU A 459 10.43 -21.08 8.07
N SER A 460 10.12 -20.64 9.28
CA SER A 460 10.50 -19.31 9.77
C SER A 460 11.25 -19.47 11.09
N ALA A 461 12.49 -19.00 11.12
CA ALA A 461 13.36 -19.00 12.28
C ALA A 461 13.45 -17.59 12.87
N ASN A 462 13.20 -17.48 14.16
CA ASN A 462 13.24 -16.22 14.88
C ASN A 462 14.68 -15.75 15.08
N LEU A 463 14.98 -14.52 14.64
CA LEU A 463 16.29 -13.91 14.81
C LEU A 463 16.30 -12.99 16.03
N VAL A 464 15.30 -12.10 16.11
CA VAL A 464 15.11 -11.16 17.22
C VAL A 464 13.62 -10.93 17.42
N ASN A 465 13.18 -11.00 18.68
CA ASN A 465 11.77 -10.89 19.07
C ASN A 465 11.63 -10.25 20.45
N ASN A 466 10.61 -9.42 20.63
CA ASN A 466 10.22 -8.89 21.94
C ASN A 466 8.71 -9.04 22.23
N PHE A 467 7.98 -9.88 21.49
CA PHE A 467 6.57 -10.17 21.71
C PHE A 467 6.29 -10.91 23.03
N ASP A 468 7.30 -11.47 23.68
CA ASP A 468 7.21 -12.06 25.02
C ASP A 468 6.81 -11.02 26.08
N LYS A 469 7.13 -9.75 25.83
CA LYS A 469 6.76 -8.62 26.68
C LYS A 469 5.27 -8.31 26.66
N PHE A 470 4.55 -8.65 25.59
CA PHE A 470 3.11 -8.47 25.52
C PHE A 470 2.41 -9.37 26.54
N LYS A 471 1.78 -8.82 27.58
CA LYS A 471 1.10 -9.55 28.66
C LYS A 471 -0.41 -9.39 28.60
N TYR A 472 -0.91 -8.36 27.94
CA TYR A 472 -2.35 -8.09 27.86
C TYR A 472 -3.07 -9.06 26.91
N ASP A 473 -3.94 -9.90 27.46
CA ASP A 473 -4.89 -10.69 26.69
C ASP A 473 -6.22 -9.94 26.59
N ALA A 474 -6.54 -9.42 25.41
CA ALA A 474 -7.78 -8.68 25.19
C ALA A 474 -9.03 -9.56 25.44
N PRO A 475 -10.07 -9.05 26.12
CA PRO A 475 -11.36 -9.73 26.18
C PRO A 475 -11.98 -9.79 24.78
N SER A 476 -12.52 -10.95 24.41
CA SER A 476 -13.23 -11.18 23.16
C SER A 476 -14.45 -12.06 23.47
N GLY A 477 -15.63 -11.61 23.07
CA GLY A 477 -16.86 -12.41 23.17
C GLY A 477 -17.00 -13.43 22.03
N LEU A 478 -16.13 -13.32 21.02
CA LEU A 478 -16.06 -14.20 19.87
C LEU A 478 -15.00 -15.29 20.06
N PRO A 479 -15.08 -16.39 19.30
CA PRO A 479 -13.98 -17.33 19.21
C PRO A 479 -12.68 -16.63 18.81
N ARG A 480 -11.60 -16.90 19.54
CA ARG A 480 -10.29 -16.27 19.31
C ARG A 480 -9.64 -16.83 18.05
N VAL A 481 -9.70 -16.07 16.97
CA VAL A 481 -9.20 -16.45 15.63
C VAL A 481 -8.04 -15.57 15.17
N ARG A 482 -7.83 -14.41 15.81
CA ARG A 482 -6.72 -13.47 15.56
C ARG A 482 -6.09 -12.91 16.83
N THR A 483 -6.83 -12.86 17.94
CA THR A 483 -6.40 -12.22 19.18
C THR A 483 -5.30 -12.97 19.95
N ASP A 484 -5.14 -14.29 19.75
CA ASP A 484 -4.05 -15.09 20.37
C ASP A 484 -2.68 -14.90 19.66
N LEU A 485 -2.43 -13.73 19.07
CA LEU A 485 -1.24 -13.43 18.28
C LEU A 485 0.06 -13.68 19.06
N ARG A 486 0.10 -13.26 20.33
CA ARG A 486 1.26 -13.42 21.21
C ARG A 486 1.69 -14.88 21.31
N GLN A 487 0.73 -15.77 21.55
CA GLN A 487 0.98 -17.20 21.73
C GLN A 487 1.64 -17.76 20.47
N TYR A 488 1.13 -17.43 19.28
CA TYR A 488 1.75 -17.86 18.02
C TYR A 488 3.14 -17.27 17.76
N MET A 489 3.46 -16.08 18.29
CA MET A 489 4.76 -15.42 18.07
C MET A 489 5.83 -15.80 19.10
N THR A 490 5.46 -16.41 20.23
CA THR A 490 6.38 -16.64 21.37
C THR A 490 6.54 -18.11 21.76
N THR A 491 5.63 -18.98 21.34
CA THR A 491 5.67 -20.40 21.75
C THR A 491 6.86 -21.17 21.16
N SER A 492 7.34 -20.79 19.97
CA SER A 492 8.47 -21.46 19.32
C SER A 492 9.36 -20.47 18.56
N ASP A 493 10.68 -20.70 18.61
CA ASP A 493 11.66 -19.96 17.81
C ASP A 493 11.70 -20.41 16.35
N VAL A 494 11.25 -21.64 16.06
CA VAL A 494 11.16 -22.18 14.70
C VAL A 494 9.71 -22.59 14.45
N THR A 495 9.10 -22.00 13.42
CA THR A 495 7.69 -22.19 13.10
C THR A 495 7.54 -22.67 11.66
N MET A 496 6.39 -23.28 11.36
CA MET A 496 5.97 -23.64 10.00
C MET A 496 4.67 -22.90 9.64
N PRO A 497 4.75 -21.61 9.25
CA PRO A 497 3.56 -20.81 8.96
C PRO A 497 2.68 -21.41 7.86
N THR A 498 3.28 -21.96 6.81
CA THR A 498 2.55 -22.59 5.70
C THR A 498 3.15 -23.95 5.35
N PHE A 499 2.28 -24.91 5.04
CA PHE A 499 2.61 -26.22 4.48
C PHE A 499 1.34 -26.72 3.78
N GLN A 500 1.16 -26.35 2.52
CA GLN A 500 -0.07 -26.59 1.78
C GLN A 500 0.20 -27.30 0.46
N LEU A 501 -0.72 -28.16 0.07
CA LEU A 501 -0.82 -28.75 -1.25
C LEU A 501 -1.92 -28.02 -2.02
N ASN A 502 -1.65 -27.70 -3.29
CA ASN A 502 -2.54 -26.94 -4.14
C ASN A 502 -2.70 -27.64 -5.48
N LYS A 503 -3.87 -27.47 -6.09
CA LYS A 503 -4.12 -27.83 -7.48
C LYS A 503 -5.01 -26.78 -8.13
N ALA A 504 -4.58 -26.21 -9.25
CA ALA A 504 -5.32 -25.18 -9.96
C ALA A 504 -5.49 -25.54 -11.44
N ARG A 505 -6.64 -25.22 -12.02
CA ARG A 505 -6.90 -25.42 -13.45
C ARG A 505 -7.77 -24.31 -14.00
N ARG A 506 -7.56 -24.02 -15.28
CA ARG A 506 -8.55 -23.34 -16.12
C ARG A 506 -9.61 -24.36 -16.53
N LEU A 507 -10.85 -24.14 -16.10
CA LEU A 507 -12.00 -25.01 -16.33
C LEU A 507 -12.73 -24.68 -17.64
N ASP A 508 -12.73 -23.40 -18.02
CA ASP A 508 -13.27 -22.87 -19.28
C ASP A 508 -12.49 -21.62 -19.71
N GLU A 509 -12.86 -20.96 -20.82
CA GLU A 509 -12.18 -19.77 -21.36
C GLU A 509 -11.89 -18.67 -20.33
N ASP A 510 -12.88 -18.39 -19.48
CA ASP A 510 -12.85 -17.36 -18.44
C ASP A 510 -13.04 -17.92 -17.01
N LEU A 511 -13.20 -19.24 -16.86
CA LEU A 511 -13.50 -19.90 -15.59
C LEU A 511 -12.28 -20.66 -15.05
N TYR A 512 -11.91 -20.37 -13.82
CA TYR A 512 -10.78 -20.96 -13.12
C TYR A 512 -11.23 -21.64 -11.83
N GLY A 513 -10.56 -22.73 -11.46
CA GLY A 513 -10.81 -23.46 -10.22
C GLY A 513 -9.51 -23.84 -9.53
N MET A 514 -9.53 -23.80 -8.20
CA MET A 514 -8.41 -24.21 -7.35
C MET A 514 -8.93 -24.98 -6.14
N VAL A 515 -8.20 -26.02 -5.74
CA VAL A 515 -8.39 -26.73 -4.48
C VAL A 515 -7.08 -26.76 -3.73
N TYR A 516 -7.14 -26.63 -2.41
CA TYR A 516 -5.96 -26.57 -1.56
C TYR A 516 -6.23 -27.20 -0.19
N GLY A 517 -5.18 -27.67 0.46
CA GLY A 517 -5.29 -28.26 1.78
C GLY A 517 -3.96 -28.43 2.50
N GLY A 518 -4.04 -28.57 3.83
CA GLY A 518 -2.90 -28.66 4.72
C GLY A 518 -2.90 -27.50 5.71
N TYR A 519 -1.75 -26.88 5.91
CA TYR A 519 -1.52 -25.79 6.83
C TYR A 519 -1.47 -24.48 6.05
N LEU A 520 -2.60 -23.77 6.03
CA LEU A 520 -2.86 -22.67 5.10
C LEU A 520 -2.25 -21.34 5.59
N GLU A 521 -2.23 -21.16 6.90
CA GLU A 521 -1.62 -20.01 7.58
C GLU A 521 -1.12 -20.39 8.99
N SER A 522 -0.49 -19.45 9.69
CA SER A 522 0.03 -19.65 11.05
C SER A 522 -1.02 -20.14 12.04
N MET A 523 -2.27 -19.70 11.89
CA MET A 523 -3.35 -19.97 12.86
C MET A 523 -4.31 -21.08 12.44
N PHE A 524 -4.41 -21.41 11.15
CA PHE A 524 -5.41 -22.34 10.63
C PHE A 524 -4.84 -23.34 9.63
N ALA A 525 -5.31 -24.57 9.76
CA ALA A 525 -5.10 -25.67 8.82
C ALA A 525 -6.45 -26.18 8.35
N GLY A 526 -6.53 -26.74 7.15
CA GLY A 526 -7.80 -27.24 6.63
C GLY A 526 -7.75 -27.56 5.15
N VAL A 527 -8.94 -27.61 4.55
CA VAL A 527 -9.13 -27.83 3.12
C VAL A 527 -10.09 -26.80 2.58
N GLY A 528 -9.88 -26.38 1.34
CA GLY A 528 -10.72 -25.39 0.71
C GLY A 528 -10.65 -25.44 -0.80
N GLY A 529 -11.53 -24.65 -1.41
CA GLY A 529 -11.58 -24.44 -2.85
C GLY A 529 -11.91 -23.00 -3.19
N GLU A 530 -11.57 -22.62 -4.42
CA GLU A 530 -11.87 -21.33 -5.01
C GLU A 530 -12.34 -21.55 -6.46
N LEU A 531 -13.36 -20.79 -6.86
CA LEU A 531 -13.79 -20.65 -8.24
C LEU A 531 -13.74 -19.18 -8.61
N LEU A 532 -13.27 -18.85 -9.81
CA LEU A 532 -13.18 -17.49 -10.31
C LEU A 532 -13.64 -17.42 -11.76
N TYR A 533 -14.64 -16.61 -12.02
CA TYR A 533 -15.01 -16.17 -13.37
C TYR A 533 -14.39 -14.80 -13.63
N ARG A 534 -13.47 -14.73 -14.59
CA ARG A 534 -12.73 -13.51 -14.93
C ARG A 534 -12.54 -13.41 -16.44
N PRO A 535 -13.43 -12.68 -17.14
CA PRO A 535 -13.27 -12.41 -18.56
C PRO A 535 -11.98 -11.65 -18.87
N MET A 536 -11.34 -11.96 -20.00
CA MET A 536 -10.13 -11.28 -20.43
C MET A 536 -10.41 -9.82 -20.81
N GLY A 537 -9.58 -8.89 -20.35
CA GLY A 537 -9.70 -7.45 -20.69
C GLY A 537 -10.87 -6.73 -20.01
N GLU A 538 -11.78 -7.46 -19.35
CA GLU A 538 -12.90 -6.86 -18.62
C GLU A 538 -12.45 -6.30 -17.26
N ARG A 539 -13.15 -5.26 -16.83
CA ARG A 539 -12.89 -4.56 -15.56
C ARG A 539 -13.55 -5.20 -14.35
N TRP A 540 -14.12 -6.39 -14.48
CA TRP A 540 -14.85 -7.06 -13.42
C TRP A 540 -14.54 -8.56 -13.34
N ALA A 541 -14.72 -9.13 -12.15
CA ALA A 541 -14.63 -10.57 -11.92
C ALA A 541 -15.55 -10.98 -10.77
N ILE A 542 -15.92 -12.26 -10.72
CA ILE A 542 -16.68 -12.83 -9.60
C ILE A 542 -15.99 -14.10 -9.14
N GLY A 543 -15.63 -14.14 -7.87
CA GLY A 543 -14.98 -15.29 -7.25
C GLY A 543 -15.78 -15.82 -6.06
N THR A 544 -15.60 -17.08 -5.74
CA THR A 544 -16.12 -17.67 -4.50
C THR A 544 -15.10 -18.61 -3.89
N ASP A 545 -15.01 -18.62 -2.57
CA ASP A 545 -14.20 -19.56 -1.81
C ASP A 545 -15.00 -20.24 -0.71
N TRP A 546 -14.60 -21.47 -0.39
CA TRP A 546 -15.23 -22.33 0.60
C TRP A 546 -14.17 -23.11 1.34
N ASN A 547 -14.16 -23.05 2.66
CA ASN A 547 -13.08 -23.57 3.49
C ASN A 547 -13.63 -24.24 4.73
N PHE A 548 -13.13 -25.45 5.02
CA PHE A 548 -13.28 -26.11 6.31
C PHE A 548 -11.93 -26.11 7.01
N VAL A 549 -11.82 -25.35 8.09
CA VAL A 549 -10.55 -25.11 8.78
C VAL A 549 -10.65 -25.37 10.28
N ARG A 550 -9.51 -25.74 10.85
CA ARG A 550 -9.28 -25.99 12.26
C ARG A 550 -8.09 -25.18 12.74
N GLN A 551 -8.21 -24.64 13.94
CA GLN A 551 -7.17 -23.82 14.54
C GLN A 551 -5.94 -24.68 14.86
N ARG A 552 -4.74 -24.12 14.68
CA ARG A 552 -3.46 -24.80 14.88
C ARG A 552 -2.95 -24.64 16.31
N ASN A 553 -2.06 -25.51 16.74
CA ASN A 553 -1.32 -25.28 17.98
C ASN A 553 -0.40 -24.05 17.86
N PHE A 554 -0.12 -23.41 19.00
CA PHE A 554 0.65 -22.16 19.04
C PHE A 554 2.12 -22.29 18.62
N ASP A 555 2.69 -23.50 18.72
CA ASP A 555 4.03 -23.84 18.23
C ASP A 555 4.13 -23.85 16.70
N GLN A 556 2.99 -23.80 16.00
CA GLN A 556 2.89 -23.84 14.54
C GLN A 556 3.52 -25.11 13.94
N GLY A 557 3.51 -26.22 14.67
CA GLY A 557 3.86 -27.55 14.15
C GLY A 557 2.70 -28.17 13.36
N PHE A 558 2.58 -29.50 13.44
CA PHE A 558 1.48 -30.29 12.85
C PHE A 558 0.28 -30.49 13.80
N GLY A 559 0.29 -29.85 14.98
CA GLY A 559 -0.77 -29.98 15.97
C GLY A 559 -1.98 -29.09 15.67
N LEU A 560 -3.17 -29.55 16.07
CA LEU A 560 -4.45 -28.86 15.91
C LEU A 560 -5.16 -28.70 17.26
N ARG A 561 -5.92 -27.62 17.40
CA ARG A 561 -6.77 -27.30 18.55
C ARG A 561 -8.22 -27.70 18.29
N ASP A 562 -9.04 -27.68 19.33
CA ASP A 562 -10.45 -28.09 19.28
C ASP A 562 -11.43 -27.06 18.69
N TYR A 563 -10.93 -26.04 17.98
CA TYR A 563 -11.77 -25.06 17.29
C TYR A 563 -11.76 -25.30 15.78
N ASP A 564 -12.92 -25.63 15.21
CA ASP A 564 -13.15 -25.72 13.76
C ASP A 564 -14.28 -24.80 13.28
N VAL A 565 -14.22 -24.43 12.00
CA VAL A 565 -15.18 -23.55 11.35
C VAL A 565 -15.24 -23.79 9.85
N ILE A 566 -16.45 -23.66 9.30
CA ILE A 566 -16.68 -23.50 7.86
C ILE A 566 -16.78 -22.00 7.58
N THR A 567 -15.91 -21.50 6.70
CA THR A 567 -15.83 -20.10 6.26
C THR A 567 -15.81 -20.05 4.73
N GLY A 568 -16.29 -18.96 4.16
CA GLY A 568 -16.36 -18.81 2.72
C GLY A 568 -17.01 -17.51 2.32
N ASN A 569 -16.57 -16.96 1.20
CA ASN A 569 -17.05 -15.69 0.69
C ASN A 569 -17.36 -15.76 -0.81
N VAL A 570 -18.34 -14.96 -1.25
CA VAL A 570 -18.51 -14.58 -2.66
C VAL A 570 -17.96 -13.17 -2.80
N THR A 571 -16.99 -12.97 -3.69
CA THR A 571 -16.33 -11.68 -3.94
C THR A 571 -16.68 -11.19 -5.34
N GLY A 572 -17.21 -9.98 -5.43
CA GLY A 572 -17.29 -9.20 -6.67
C GLY A 572 -16.11 -8.24 -6.75
N TYR A 573 -15.43 -8.23 -7.89
CA TYR A 573 -14.35 -7.30 -8.21
C TYR A 573 -14.82 -6.36 -9.31
N LEU A 574 -14.62 -5.06 -9.12
CA LEU A 574 -14.94 -4.04 -10.11
C LEU A 574 -13.86 -2.96 -10.10
N LYS A 575 -13.14 -2.81 -11.21
CA LYS A 575 -12.26 -1.68 -11.46
C LYS A 575 -13.07 -0.54 -12.04
N THR A 576 -13.12 0.57 -11.31
CA THR A 576 -13.91 1.74 -11.65
C THR A 576 -13.18 2.66 -12.63
N ASP A 577 -13.92 3.42 -13.42
CA ASP A 577 -13.36 4.46 -14.30
C ASP A 577 -12.82 5.66 -13.52
N PHE A 578 -13.20 5.79 -12.25
CA PHE A 578 -12.74 6.86 -11.38
C PHE A 578 -11.35 6.52 -10.84
N GLN A 579 -10.31 7.10 -11.47
CA GLN A 579 -8.92 7.04 -10.99
C GLN A 579 -8.39 5.61 -10.77
N ASP A 580 -8.90 4.64 -11.54
CA ASP A 580 -8.48 3.23 -11.55
C ASP A 580 -8.65 2.50 -10.22
N ILE A 581 -9.64 2.88 -9.40
CA ILE A 581 -9.92 2.22 -8.11
C ILE A 581 -10.51 0.83 -8.37
N LEU A 582 -9.88 -0.20 -7.80
CA LEU A 582 -10.42 -1.54 -7.67
C LEU A 582 -11.26 -1.64 -6.39
N ALA A 583 -12.54 -1.92 -6.56
CA ALA A 583 -13.43 -2.31 -5.47
C ALA A 583 -13.57 -3.83 -5.43
N ALA A 584 -13.23 -4.43 -4.29
CA ALA A 584 -13.49 -5.84 -3.99
C ALA A 584 -14.48 -5.93 -2.83
N VAL A 585 -15.70 -6.39 -3.12
CA VAL A 585 -16.76 -6.55 -2.13
C VAL A 585 -16.97 -8.04 -1.93
N SER A 586 -16.77 -8.54 -0.71
CA SER A 586 -17.13 -9.94 -0.43
C SER A 586 -18.06 -10.11 0.74
N VAL A 587 -19.02 -11.01 0.54
CA VAL A 587 -20.10 -11.33 1.44
C VAL A 587 -20.02 -12.80 1.80
N GLY A 588 -20.14 -13.13 3.07
CA GLY A 588 -20.12 -14.54 3.50
C GLY A 588 -19.87 -14.72 4.98
N ARG A 589 -19.33 -15.89 5.32
CA ARG A 589 -19.06 -16.31 6.71
C ARG A 589 -17.58 -16.25 7.02
N TYR A 590 -17.23 -15.67 8.16
CA TYR A 590 -15.86 -15.40 8.60
C TYR A 590 -15.40 -16.41 9.67
N LEU A 591 -14.12 -16.34 10.06
CA LEU A 591 -13.49 -17.33 10.93
C LEU A 591 -14.12 -17.40 12.33
N ALA A 592 -14.63 -16.28 12.86
CA ALA A 592 -15.30 -16.23 14.15
C ALA A 592 -16.78 -16.68 14.09
N ARG A 593 -17.19 -17.32 12.97
CA ARG A 593 -18.54 -17.85 12.67
C ARG A 593 -19.60 -16.79 12.38
N ASP A 594 -19.22 -15.52 12.38
CA ASP A 594 -20.05 -14.38 12.03
C ASP A 594 -20.23 -14.24 10.52
N TRP A 595 -21.37 -13.68 10.11
CA TRP A 595 -21.65 -13.35 8.71
C TRP A 595 -21.45 -11.86 8.49
N GLY A 596 -20.93 -11.48 7.33
CA GLY A 596 -20.69 -10.07 7.08
C GLY A 596 -20.29 -9.75 5.65
N THR A 597 -19.89 -8.50 5.48
CA THR A 597 -19.44 -7.92 4.22
C THR A 597 -18.14 -7.16 4.46
N THR A 598 -17.10 -7.46 3.67
CA THR A 598 -15.90 -6.62 3.58
C THR A 598 -15.94 -5.85 2.27
N ILE A 599 -15.69 -4.55 2.36
CA ILE A 599 -15.44 -3.67 1.23
C ILE A 599 -13.97 -3.31 1.28
N ASP A 600 -13.22 -3.69 0.25
CA ASP A 600 -11.83 -3.32 0.03
C ASP A 600 -11.76 -2.41 -1.20
N LEU A 601 -11.18 -1.22 -1.03
CA LEU A 601 -10.94 -0.26 -2.10
C LEU A 601 -9.43 -0.04 -2.22
N SER A 602 -8.90 -0.20 -3.43
CA SER A 602 -7.48 0.04 -3.69
C SER A 602 -7.21 0.73 -5.02
N ARG A 603 -6.14 1.52 -5.06
CA ARG A 603 -5.60 2.15 -6.27
C ARG A 603 -4.20 1.61 -6.52
N GLU A 604 -3.96 1.18 -7.75
CA GLU A 604 -2.62 0.80 -8.22
C GLU A 604 -2.11 1.82 -9.24
N PHE A 605 -0.87 2.27 -9.06
CA PHE A 605 -0.20 3.15 -10.01
C PHE A 605 0.50 2.33 -11.11
N SER A 606 0.90 3.01 -12.18
CA SER A 606 1.57 2.40 -13.34
C SER A 606 2.86 1.64 -13.01
N ASN A 607 3.49 1.93 -11.87
CA ASN A 607 4.68 1.25 -11.38
C ASN A 607 4.38 0.08 -10.42
N GLY A 608 3.10 -0.27 -10.26
CA GLY A 608 2.64 -1.37 -9.43
C GLY A 608 2.52 -1.05 -7.93
N VAL A 609 2.87 0.16 -7.48
CA VAL A 609 2.58 0.56 -6.08
C VAL A 609 1.07 0.60 -5.89
N ARG A 610 0.59 -0.02 -4.81
CA ARG A 610 -0.84 -0.12 -4.51
C ARG A 610 -1.13 0.42 -3.11
N PHE A 611 -2.06 1.36 -3.01
CA PHE A 611 -2.65 1.79 -1.75
C PHE A 611 -4.05 1.23 -1.64
N GLY A 612 -4.44 0.71 -0.49
CA GLY A 612 -5.80 0.24 -0.28
C GLY A 612 -6.26 0.34 1.16
N GLY A 613 -7.55 0.15 1.35
CA GLY A 613 -8.19 0.12 2.65
C GLY A 613 -9.42 -0.75 2.64
N TRP A 614 -9.68 -1.39 3.77
CA TRP A 614 -10.82 -2.27 3.93
C TRP A 614 -11.64 -1.91 5.17
N VAL A 615 -12.93 -2.24 5.07
CA VAL A 615 -13.89 -2.18 6.18
C VAL A 615 -14.73 -3.45 6.13
N THR A 616 -14.87 -4.14 7.27
CA THR A 616 -15.67 -5.35 7.40
C THR A 616 -16.74 -5.17 8.46
N VAL A 617 -18.00 -5.19 8.05
CA VAL A 617 -19.17 -5.13 8.94
C VAL A 617 -19.82 -6.50 9.02
N THR A 618 -20.10 -6.97 10.24
CA THR A 618 -20.60 -8.34 10.47
C THR A 618 -21.78 -8.36 11.44
N THR A 619 -22.36 -9.54 11.64
CA THR A 619 -23.46 -9.79 12.57
C THR A 619 -23.04 -9.76 14.04
N ALA A 620 -21.75 -9.70 14.35
CA ALA A 620 -21.28 -9.66 15.73
C ALA A 620 -21.63 -8.30 16.38
N SER A 621 -22.08 -8.33 17.62
CA SER A 621 -22.46 -7.14 18.38
C SER A 621 -21.23 -6.33 18.81
N LYS A 622 -21.43 -5.05 19.16
CA LYS A 622 -20.35 -4.21 19.70
C LYS A 622 -19.69 -4.85 20.93
N ASP A 623 -20.51 -5.43 21.82
CA ASP A 623 -20.02 -6.09 23.04
C ASP A 623 -19.21 -7.36 22.71
N GLU A 624 -19.58 -8.09 21.67
CA GLU A 624 -18.87 -9.30 21.22
C GLU A 624 -17.51 -8.97 20.58
N PHE A 625 -17.43 -7.87 19.81
CA PHE A 625 -16.19 -7.34 19.25
C PHE A 625 -15.20 -6.83 20.32
N GLY A 626 -15.73 -6.37 21.46
CA GLY A 626 -14.97 -5.76 22.55
C GLY A 626 -14.84 -4.25 22.36
N GLU A 627 -13.66 -3.77 21.93
CA GLU A 627 -13.45 -2.35 21.62
C GLU A 627 -13.41 -2.18 20.09
N GLY A 628 -14.18 -1.20 19.60
CA GLY A 628 -14.58 -1.05 18.20
C GLY A 628 -15.81 -1.88 17.81
N SER A 629 -16.46 -1.51 16.71
CA SER A 629 -17.71 -2.13 16.22
C SER A 629 -17.58 -2.86 14.89
N PHE A 630 -16.43 -2.76 14.22
CA PHE A 630 -16.15 -3.39 12.93
C PHE A 630 -14.65 -3.46 12.68
N ASP A 631 -14.21 -4.40 11.84
CA ASP A 631 -12.81 -4.53 11.43
C ASP A 631 -12.49 -3.53 10.31
N LYS A 632 -11.32 -2.90 10.39
CA LYS A 632 -10.89 -1.87 9.45
C LYS A 632 -9.38 -1.78 9.39
N GLY A 633 -8.87 -1.41 8.22
CA GLY A 633 -7.47 -1.13 8.07
C GLY A 633 -7.12 -0.57 6.72
N ILE A 634 -5.85 -0.27 6.55
CA ILE A 634 -5.27 0.14 5.29
C ILE A 634 -4.01 -0.65 4.99
N TYR A 635 -3.57 -0.59 3.76
CA TYR A 635 -2.32 -1.20 3.36
C TYR A 635 -1.64 -0.47 2.21
N VAL A 636 -0.35 -0.71 2.11
CA VAL A 636 0.52 -0.31 1.02
C VAL A 636 1.27 -1.55 0.52
N SER A 637 1.22 -1.80 -0.78
CA SER A 637 2.03 -2.80 -1.45
C SER A 637 3.03 -2.08 -2.37
N ILE A 638 4.33 -2.25 -2.11
CA ILE A 638 5.41 -1.64 -2.90
C ILE A 638 6.18 -2.75 -3.62
N PRO A 639 6.21 -2.79 -4.95
CA PRO A 639 7.08 -3.71 -5.67
C PRO A 639 8.55 -3.46 -5.34
N PHE A 640 9.30 -4.51 -5.02
CA PHE A 640 10.74 -4.41 -4.84
C PHE A 640 11.46 -4.03 -6.14
N ASP A 641 10.83 -4.25 -7.30
CA ASP A 641 11.30 -3.72 -8.57
C ASP A 641 11.53 -2.20 -8.48
N GLU A 642 10.67 -1.47 -7.79
CA GLU A 642 10.82 -0.02 -7.68
C GLU A 642 11.96 0.40 -6.73
N LEU A 643 12.49 -0.54 -5.93
CA LEU A 643 13.47 -0.28 -4.87
C LEU A 643 14.86 -0.87 -5.16
N MET A 644 14.98 -1.81 -6.09
CA MET A 644 16.18 -2.62 -6.32
C MET A 644 16.77 -2.43 -7.73
N SER A 645 18.10 -2.59 -7.83
CA SER A 645 18.84 -2.63 -9.10
C SER A 645 18.77 -3.98 -9.83
N SER A 646 17.98 -4.91 -9.32
CA SER A 646 17.59 -6.15 -10.01
C SER A 646 16.09 -6.15 -10.26
N SER A 647 15.65 -6.78 -11.35
CA SER A 647 14.22 -6.97 -11.60
C SER A 647 13.65 -8.09 -10.75
N THR A 648 12.46 -7.86 -10.20
CA THR A 648 11.77 -8.83 -9.36
C THR A 648 10.27 -8.57 -9.31
N MET A 649 9.46 -9.63 -9.24
CA MET A 649 8.03 -9.51 -9.00
C MET A 649 7.66 -9.46 -7.51
N ARG A 650 8.65 -9.55 -6.60
CA ARG A 650 8.39 -9.54 -5.15
C ARG A 650 7.88 -8.16 -4.72
N ARG A 651 6.99 -8.14 -3.73
CA ARG A 651 6.38 -6.91 -3.16
C ARG A 651 6.60 -6.87 -1.64
N ALA A 652 6.81 -5.67 -1.11
CA ALA A 652 6.73 -5.38 0.31
C ALA A 652 5.29 -4.98 0.65
N ASN A 653 4.66 -5.66 1.61
CA ASN A 653 3.30 -5.36 2.05
C ASN A 653 3.34 -4.78 3.46
N LEU A 654 2.81 -3.59 3.64
CA LEU A 654 2.66 -2.90 4.91
C LEU A 654 1.17 -2.72 5.15
N ALA A 655 0.64 -3.32 6.21
CA ALA A 655 -0.76 -3.14 6.60
C ALA A 655 -0.84 -2.54 7.99
N TRP A 656 -1.85 -1.71 8.21
CA TRP A 656 -2.17 -1.15 9.51
C TRP A 656 -3.64 -1.36 9.79
N ALA A 657 -3.95 -1.86 10.99
CA ALA A 657 -5.28 -1.93 11.55
C ALA A 657 -5.19 -1.36 12.99
N PRO A 658 -6.15 -0.51 13.42
CA PRO A 658 -6.09 0.10 14.75
C PRO A 658 -6.09 -0.95 15.87
N LEU A 659 -6.91 -1.98 15.68
CA LEU A 659 -7.12 -3.10 16.58
C LEU A 659 -7.26 -4.39 15.77
N THR A 660 -6.39 -5.36 15.98
CA THR A 660 -6.60 -6.71 15.45
C THR A 660 -7.67 -7.40 16.28
N ARG A 661 -8.83 -7.68 15.69
CA ARG A 661 -9.98 -8.33 16.34
C ARG A 661 -10.37 -9.63 15.64
N ASP A 662 -11.24 -10.38 16.29
CA ASP A 662 -11.68 -11.71 15.83
C ASP A 662 -12.84 -11.66 14.82
N GLY A 663 -13.74 -10.69 14.96
CA GLY A 663 -14.89 -10.52 14.06
C GLY A 663 -14.46 -10.03 12.68
N GLY A 664 -15.12 -10.53 11.62
CA GLY A 664 -14.78 -10.18 10.24
C GLY A 664 -13.43 -10.69 9.74
N ALA A 665 -12.76 -11.55 10.51
CA ALA A 665 -11.46 -12.11 10.11
C ALA A 665 -11.62 -13.17 9.00
N ARG A 666 -10.95 -12.93 7.87
CA ARG A 666 -10.87 -13.90 6.75
C ARG A 666 -9.71 -14.85 6.94
N LEU A 667 -9.84 -16.05 6.36
CA LEU A 667 -8.75 -17.01 6.24
C LEU A 667 -7.64 -16.45 5.33
N GLY A 668 -6.41 -16.41 5.84
CA GLY A 668 -5.23 -16.15 5.02
C GLY A 668 -4.92 -17.35 4.13
N ARG A 669 -4.71 -17.09 2.83
CA ARG A 669 -4.33 -18.10 1.83
C ARG A 669 -3.08 -17.64 1.12
N SER A 670 -2.12 -18.53 0.87
CA SER A 670 -0.89 -18.13 0.15
C SER A 670 -1.13 -17.91 -1.35
N TYR A 671 -2.21 -18.46 -1.89
CA TYR A 671 -2.62 -18.26 -3.28
C TYR A 671 -4.11 -17.89 -3.35
N SER A 672 -4.46 -17.03 -4.30
CA SER A 672 -5.83 -16.79 -4.74
C SER A 672 -5.86 -16.79 -6.26
N LEU A 673 -6.92 -17.35 -6.84
CA LEU A 673 -7.15 -17.31 -8.28
C LEU A 673 -7.16 -15.88 -8.83
N TYR A 674 -7.63 -14.89 -8.06
CA TYR A 674 -7.64 -13.50 -8.51
C TYR A 674 -6.22 -12.95 -8.73
N THR A 675 -5.28 -13.29 -7.85
CA THR A 675 -3.87 -12.93 -8.01
C THR A 675 -3.18 -13.79 -9.08
N LEU A 676 -3.45 -15.10 -9.12
CA LEU A 676 -2.86 -16.01 -10.12
C LEU A 676 -3.28 -15.68 -11.55
N THR A 677 -4.43 -15.03 -11.74
CA THR A 677 -4.95 -14.60 -13.04
C THR A 677 -4.77 -13.11 -13.30
N GLU A 678 -3.93 -12.41 -12.54
CA GLU A 678 -3.73 -10.95 -12.64
C GLU A 678 -3.39 -10.51 -14.07
N GLY A 679 -2.66 -11.32 -14.83
CA GLY A 679 -2.34 -11.07 -16.24
C GLY A 679 -3.54 -10.98 -17.19
N ARG A 680 -4.76 -11.37 -16.78
CA ARG A 680 -5.98 -11.11 -17.57
C ARG A 680 -6.37 -9.63 -17.58
N ASN A 681 -5.86 -8.85 -16.61
CA ASN A 681 -5.95 -7.40 -16.67
C ASN A 681 -4.82 -6.85 -17.54
N LEU A 682 -5.20 -6.18 -18.63
CA LEU A 682 -4.29 -5.63 -19.64
C LEU A 682 -3.72 -4.25 -19.25
N ASP A 683 -4.25 -3.59 -18.24
CA ASP A 683 -3.89 -2.21 -17.88
C ASP A 683 -2.39 -2.04 -17.61
N MET A 684 -1.75 -3.00 -16.92
CA MET A 684 -0.31 -2.94 -16.64
C MET A 684 0.51 -3.15 -17.91
N PHE A 685 0.08 -4.04 -18.82
CA PHE A 685 0.73 -4.23 -20.11
C PHE A 685 0.63 -2.95 -20.96
N ASP A 686 -0.55 -2.35 -20.99
CA ASP A 686 -0.87 -1.19 -21.80
C ASP A 686 -0.18 0.08 -21.31
N GLY A 687 -0.27 0.34 -20.01
CA GLY A 687 0.36 1.49 -19.35
C GLY A 687 1.88 1.43 -19.32
N SER A 688 2.48 0.24 -19.46
CA SER A 688 3.93 0.05 -19.47
C SER A 688 4.48 -0.40 -20.83
N PHE A 689 3.71 -0.26 -21.91
CA PHE A 689 4.08 -0.79 -23.23
C PHE A 689 5.44 -0.31 -23.74
N GLY A 690 5.87 0.91 -23.38
CA GLY A 690 7.19 1.44 -23.73
C GLY A 690 8.36 0.58 -23.25
N LYS A 691 8.15 -0.30 -22.27
CA LYS A 691 9.17 -1.23 -21.78
C LYS A 691 9.42 -2.42 -22.73
N ILE A 692 8.60 -2.61 -23.77
CA ILE A 692 8.77 -3.68 -24.77
C ILE A 692 10.07 -3.57 -25.56
N VAL A 693 10.69 -2.39 -25.60
CA VAL A 693 11.98 -2.19 -26.29
C VAL A 693 13.20 -2.32 -25.35
N GLU A 694 12.99 -2.43 -24.03
CA GLU A 694 14.03 -2.67 -23.00
C GLU A 694 14.48 -4.15 -22.92
#